data_AF-A0A3N5KX92-F1
#
_entry.id   AF-A0A3N5KX92-F1
#
_cell.length_a   1.000
_cell.length_b   1.000
_cell.length_c   1.000
_cell.angle_alpha   90.00
_cell.angle_beta   90.00
_cell.angle_gamma   90.00
#
_symmetry.space_group_name_H-M   'P 1'
#
loop_
_entity.id
_entity.type
_entity.pdbx_description
1 polymer ?
#
loop_
_entity_poly.entity_id
_entity_poly.type
_entity_poly.pdbx_seq_one_letter_code
_entity_poly.pdbx_strand_id
1 'polypeptide(L)'
;MKNLIYKNIGFFLVFFVLNTLIIRNCMSQWVPTNGPYGGIVLSLAVSGNSIFAGTRTNGGSNGVYLSTNSGTNWSLTALNNKYIYSLAINGNNIFAGTYFEGVYLSVNNGMSWTQTSLNNKNIYSIAINGNYIFAGTDSNGVYVSTNNGTTWAQTSLNNQFVYSLAVSGNNVFAGTSTAGAYISTNNGASWTQTSLNNEFVNCFAINGTNIFAGTDNGIFLTTNNGTTWTQTTMNNRSVLSISISGNMIFAGTWMDGVILSTNNGMSWTQTSLNYTSVYSLAILNNKVFAGSWFYGVYLSSNNGNNWTQTPFNNQWIHAIAAIGNNLFAGGYGTGVYLSTNNGNDWTQTALNTHYIMTLMSFGNNIYAGTLDSGVYLSTNNGSSWTHSDLNNIEIYFFALSGTNIFAACNAPGGVFKSTNNGANWIQSGLNNRTVFALVVSGNNIFAGTLDSGVYLSSNNGMNWAQTTLNNQSIYSLAVIGDNIFAGTTSNGVFLSTNNGVNWIQSGLNNQTVRCLTTFGNIIFAGTTILNNGIFLSTNNGATWISKNQGFNIIPWVYSILIANNYIFVGTGNSIYRRSLQEIIGIKQISENIASSFSLSQNYPNPFNPKTIINFQLPMSNYVKLIVYDVTGREVTTLVNEQLKPGTYEVDWDASDYPSGVYFYKLQTKSFSETKRMILIK
;
A
#
# COMPACT_ATOMS: atom_id res chain seq x y z
N MET A 1 -53.55 -1.97 55.93
CA MET A 1 -52.89 -0.64 55.96
C MET A 1 -51.55 -0.79 55.24
N LYS A 2 -51.55 -0.59 53.91
CA LYS A 2 -51.06 0.60 53.21
C LYS A 2 -49.60 0.96 53.57
N ASN A 3 -48.77 0.92 52.52
CA ASN A 3 -47.41 1.47 52.39
C ASN A 3 -46.26 0.66 53.00
N LEU A 4 -45.85 -0.39 52.29
CA LEU A 4 -44.42 -0.62 52.02
C LEU A 4 -44.22 -1.44 50.72
N ILE A 5 -44.99 -1.07 49.68
CA ILE A 5 -44.70 -1.39 48.28
C ILE A 5 -43.80 -0.25 47.78
N TYR A 6 -42.72 -0.55 47.04
CA TYR A 6 -41.63 0.33 46.58
C TYR A 6 -40.31 0.33 47.39
N LYS A 7 -39.84 -0.83 47.84
CA LYS A 7 -38.40 -0.97 48.18
C LYS A 7 -37.71 -2.29 47.81
N ASN A 8 -38.30 -3.11 46.95
CA ASN A 8 -37.71 -4.39 46.51
C ASN A 8 -37.89 -4.70 45.01
N ILE A 9 -37.97 -3.68 44.14
CA ILE A 9 -37.91 -3.85 42.68
C ILE A 9 -36.59 -3.28 42.09
N GLY A 10 -35.73 -2.68 42.93
CA GLY A 10 -34.46 -2.08 42.52
C GLY A 10 -33.20 -2.94 42.70
N PHE A 11 -33.33 -4.22 43.09
CA PHE A 11 -32.16 -5.08 43.35
C PHE A 11 -32.08 -6.36 42.49
N PHE A 12 -33.06 -6.58 41.61
CA PHE A 12 -33.05 -7.68 40.63
C PHE A 12 -32.91 -7.22 39.18
N LEU A 13 -32.74 -5.91 38.94
CA LEU A 13 -32.57 -5.32 37.60
C LEU A 13 -31.20 -4.65 37.37
N VAL A 14 -30.26 -4.80 38.31
CA VAL A 14 -28.90 -4.20 38.22
C VAL A 14 -27.81 -5.26 37.98
N PHE A 15 -28.14 -6.56 37.96
CA PHE A 15 -27.20 -7.64 37.63
C PHE A 15 -27.39 -8.25 36.22
N PHE A 16 -28.20 -7.61 35.36
CA PHE A 16 -28.49 -8.09 34.00
C PHE A 16 -28.19 -7.09 32.87
N VAL A 17 -27.42 -6.02 33.14
CA VAL A 17 -27.06 -5.00 32.13
C VAL A 17 -25.54 -4.78 31.99
N LEU A 18 -24.70 -5.59 32.63
CA LEU A 18 -23.25 -5.61 32.39
C LEU A 18 -22.75 -7.01 32.07
N ASN A 19 -23.35 -7.65 31.07
CA ASN A 19 -22.74 -8.79 30.37
C ASN A 19 -23.40 -9.04 29.02
N THR A 20 -23.66 -7.99 28.24
CA THR A 20 -23.45 -8.14 26.79
C THR A 20 -21.94 -8.09 26.57
N LEU A 21 -21.27 -9.19 26.93
CA LEU A 21 -20.24 -9.73 26.07
C LEU A 21 -20.92 -9.78 24.69
N ILE A 22 -20.73 -8.71 23.92
CA ILE A 22 -20.62 -8.88 22.49
C ILE A 22 -19.50 -9.90 22.40
N ILE A 23 -19.87 -11.18 22.28
CA ILE A 23 -19.02 -12.16 21.63
C ILE A 23 -18.87 -11.54 20.26
N ARG A 24 -17.90 -10.63 20.12
CA ARG A 24 -17.29 -10.37 18.84
C ARG A 24 -16.82 -11.78 18.51
N ASN A 25 -17.47 -12.40 17.54
CA ASN A 25 -16.82 -13.47 16.83
C ASN A 25 -15.43 -12.90 16.51
N CYS A 26 -14.41 -13.37 17.23
CA CYS A 26 -13.03 -13.09 16.90
C CYS A 26 -12.77 -13.92 15.64
N MET A 27 -13.44 -13.54 14.56
CA MET A 27 -12.98 -13.86 13.22
C MET A 27 -11.74 -13.01 13.10
N SER A 28 -10.60 -13.64 13.37
CA SER A 28 -9.34 -12.99 13.17
C SER A 28 -9.23 -12.60 11.68
N GLN A 29 -8.45 -11.56 11.44
CA GLN A 29 -8.62 -10.69 10.29
C GLN A 29 -7.29 -10.00 9.98
N TRP A 30 -7.12 -9.54 8.74
CA TRP A 30 -5.94 -8.76 8.37
C TRP A 30 -5.77 -7.54 9.28
N VAL A 31 -4.54 -7.33 9.77
CA VAL A 31 -4.19 -6.17 10.58
C VAL A 31 -3.07 -5.41 9.86
N PRO A 32 -3.19 -4.08 9.68
CA PRO A 32 -2.10 -3.28 9.14
C PRO A 32 -0.91 -3.32 10.10
N THR A 33 0.30 -3.39 9.56
CA THR A 33 1.52 -3.16 10.34
C THR A 33 1.71 -1.66 10.57
N ASN A 34 2.52 -1.27 11.56
CA ASN A 34 2.86 0.14 11.80
C ASN A 34 3.93 0.59 10.79
N GLY A 35 3.53 0.67 9.53
CA GLY A 35 4.38 1.00 8.39
C GLY A 35 4.82 -0.22 7.57
N PRO A 36 5.72 -0.03 6.59
CA PRO A 36 6.37 1.25 6.26
C PRO A 36 5.38 2.36 5.90
N TYR A 37 5.64 3.56 6.39
CA TYR A 37 4.83 4.76 6.14
C TYR A 37 5.34 5.52 4.92
N GLY A 38 4.44 6.17 4.20
CA GLY A 38 4.80 6.89 2.98
C GLY A 38 3.61 7.29 2.12
N GLY A 39 3.91 7.71 0.90
CA GLY A 39 2.96 8.18 -0.11
C GLY A 39 3.10 9.66 -0.47
N ILE A 40 2.47 10.06 -1.58
CA ILE A 40 2.46 11.45 -2.05
C ILE A 40 1.30 12.21 -1.41
N VAL A 41 1.62 13.29 -0.69
CA VAL A 41 0.65 14.23 -0.12
C VAL A 41 0.86 15.59 -0.77
N LEU A 42 -0.11 15.99 -1.60
CA LEU A 42 -0.03 17.21 -2.41
C LEU A 42 -0.70 18.41 -1.75
N SER A 43 -1.63 18.17 -0.83
CA SER A 43 -2.35 19.24 -0.15
C SER A 43 -2.64 18.88 1.29
N LEU A 44 -2.41 19.82 2.20
CA LEU A 44 -2.82 19.78 3.59
C LEU A 44 -3.75 20.95 3.87
N ALA A 45 -4.84 20.69 4.58
CA ALA A 45 -5.77 21.73 5.01
C ALA A 45 -6.24 21.47 6.44
N VAL A 46 -6.48 22.55 7.20
CA VAL A 46 -6.86 22.49 8.61
C VAL A 46 -8.27 23.02 8.78
N SER A 47 -9.12 22.27 9.48
CA SER A 47 -10.46 22.70 9.88
C SER A 47 -10.68 22.39 11.35
N GLY A 48 -10.82 23.43 12.17
CA GLY A 48 -10.85 23.31 13.63
C GLY A 48 -9.60 22.57 14.15
N ASN A 49 -9.81 21.48 14.87
CA ASN A 49 -8.74 20.62 15.40
C ASN A 49 -8.34 19.46 14.47
N SER A 50 -8.90 19.43 13.26
CA SER A 50 -8.66 18.38 12.28
C SER A 50 -7.71 18.85 11.18
N ILE A 51 -6.92 17.92 10.68
CA ILE A 51 -6.09 18.12 9.49
C ILE A 51 -6.48 17.09 8.42
N PHE A 52 -6.59 17.56 7.19
CA PHE A 52 -6.92 16.78 6.01
C PHE A 52 -5.70 16.72 5.10
N ALA A 53 -5.49 15.58 4.44
CA ALA A 53 -4.43 15.35 3.49
C ALA A 53 -4.99 14.84 2.16
N GLY A 54 -4.72 15.56 1.08
CA GLY A 54 -5.03 15.17 -0.28
C GLY A 54 -3.88 14.38 -0.90
N THR A 55 -4.17 13.17 -1.39
CA THR A 55 -3.14 12.24 -1.88
C THR A 55 -3.22 11.98 -3.37
N ARG A 56 -2.10 11.50 -3.91
CA ARG A 56 -1.98 10.96 -5.27
C ARG A 56 -1.04 9.75 -5.21
N THR A 57 -1.37 8.66 -5.88
CA THR A 57 -0.51 7.47 -6.02
C THR A 57 -0.96 6.76 -7.29
N ASN A 58 -0.05 6.10 -7.98
CA ASN A 58 -0.35 5.39 -9.21
C ASN A 58 -1.11 4.03 -9.02
N GLY A 59 -1.75 3.76 -7.86
CA GLY A 59 -2.01 2.38 -7.40
C GLY A 59 -2.14 2.06 -5.89
N GLY A 60 -2.53 3.04 -5.08
CA GLY A 60 -2.98 2.86 -3.70
C GLY A 60 -4.37 3.47 -3.46
N SER A 61 -4.80 3.54 -2.19
CA SER A 61 -5.99 4.25 -1.75
C SER A 61 -5.77 5.76 -1.84
N ASN A 62 -6.05 6.31 -3.00
CA ASN A 62 -6.04 7.75 -3.24
C ASN A 62 -7.25 8.42 -2.60
N GLY A 63 -7.14 9.71 -2.28
CA GLY A 63 -8.28 10.50 -1.84
C GLY A 63 -7.92 11.50 -0.76
N VAL A 64 -8.91 11.80 0.08
CA VAL A 64 -8.75 12.67 1.24
C VAL A 64 -8.62 11.83 2.49
N TYR A 65 -7.52 11.98 3.21
CA TYR A 65 -7.30 11.44 4.54
C TYR A 65 -7.61 12.50 5.60
N LEU A 66 -8.09 12.06 6.76
CA LEU A 66 -8.43 12.88 7.92
C LEU A 66 -7.67 12.38 9.15
N SER A 67 -7.10 13.34 9.88
CA SER A 67 -6.64 13.16 11.25
C SER A 67 -7.34 14.16 12.18
N THR A 68 -7.98 13.65 13.22
CA THR A 68 -8.65 14.43 14.28
C THR A 68 -7.80 14.58 15.54
N ASN A 69 -6.58 14.03 15.51
CA ASN A 69 -5.70 13.90 16.67
C ASN A 69 -4.27 14.35 16.35
N SER A 70 -4.15 15.45 15.60
CA SER A 70 -2.88 16.09 15.23
C SER A 70 -1.89 15.15 14.52
N GLY A 71 -2.37 14.34 13.58
CA GLY A 71 -1.55 13.45 12.75
C GLY A 71 -1.06 12.18 13.45
N THR A 72 -1.54 11.88 14.67
CA THR A 72 -1.15 10.63 15.35
C THR A 72 -1.84 9.41 14.72
N ASN A 73 -3.04 9.58 14.16
CA ASN A 73 -3.70 8.60 13.29
C ASN A 73 -4.31 9.28 12.07
N TRP A 74 -4.33 8.56 10.95
CA TRP A 74 -4.95 8.99 9.70
C TRP A 74 -5.97 7.96 9.23
N SER A 75 -7.10 8.45 8.71
CA SER A 75 -8.17 7.61 8.15
C SER A 75 -8.59 8.14 6.80
N LEU A 76 -8.80 7.26 5.82
CA LEU A 76 -9.34 7.66 4.52
C LEU A 76 -10.81 8.05 4.68
N THR A 77 -11.20 9.17 4.08
CA THR A 77 -12.58 9.64 4.07
C THR A 77 -13.40 8.99 2.95
N ALA A 78 -14.68 9.38 2.82
CA ALA A 78 -15.53 8.87 1.75
C ALA A 78 -15.09 9.32 0.33
N LEU A 79 -14.27 10.38 0.20
CA LEU A 79 -13.66 10.73 -1.09
C LEU A 79 -12.38 9.92 -1.29
N ASN A 80 -12.56 8.70 -1.81
CA ASN A 80 -11.48 7.76 -2.13
C ASN A 80 -11.41 7.47 -3.64
N ASN A 81 -10.30 6.87 -4.08
CA ASN A 81 -9.98 6.56 -5.47
C ASN A 81 -9.96 7.80 -6.39
N LYS A 82 -9.53 8.94 -5.86
CA LYS A 82 -9.40 10.22 -6.56
C LYS A 82 -8.06 10.85 -6.26
N TYR A 83 -7.38 11.41 -7.27
CA TYR A 83 -6.18 12.22 -7.01
C TYR A 83 -6.62 13.61 -6.56
N ILE A 84 -6.11 14.04 -5.40
CA ILE A 84 -6.46 15.31 -4.78
C ILE A 84 -5.27 16.26 -4.91
N TYR A 85 -5.47 17.36 -5.63
CA TYR A 85 -4.45 18.39 -5.83
C TYR A 85 -4.57 19.55 -4.86
N SER A 86 -5.79 19.89 -4.44
CA SER A 86 -6.03 21.03 -3.57
C SER A 86 -7.14 20.75 -2.58
N LEU A 87 -6.98 21.24 -1.35
CA LEU A 87 -8.00 21.26 -0.32
C LEU A 87 -8.16 22.70 0.17
N ALA A 88 -9.40 23.17 0.26
CA ALA A 88 -9.73 24.48 0.81
C ALA A 88 -10.91 24.38 1.77
N ILE A 89 -10.89 25.19 2.83
CA ILE A 89 -11.87 25.15 3.93
C ILE A 89 -12.60 26.49 4.01
N ASN A 90 -13.93 26.44 4.01
CA ASN A 90 -14.79 27.60 4.28
C ASN A 90 -15.78 27.28 5.41
N GLY A 91 -15.47 27.70 6.63
CA GLY A 91 -16.25 27.29 7.80
C GLY A 91 -16.26 25.76 7.94
N ASN A 92 -17.45 25.15 7.87
CA ASN A 92 -17.62 23.68 7.93
C ASN A 92 -17.51 22.99 6.55
N ASN A 93 -17.39 23.76 5.47
CA ASN A 93 -17.33 23.23 4.12
C ASN A 93 -15.90 22.94 3.72
N ILE A 94 -15.68 21.79 3.08
CA ILE A 94 -14.39 21.35 2.54
C ILE A 94 -14.55 21.18 1.05
N PHE A 95 -13.68 21.85 0.29
CA PHE A 95 -13.60 21.72 -1.16
C PHE A 95 -12.36 20.94 -1.52
N ALA A 96 -12.51 19.92 -2.36
CA ALA A 96 -11.42 19.12 -2.90
C ALA A 96 -11.32 19.34 -4.41
N GLY A 97 -10.18 19.88 -4.85
CA GLY A 97 -9.79 19.97 -6.24
C GLY A 97 -9.15 18.67 -6.70
N THR A 98 -9.66 18.09 -7.78
CA THR A 98 -9.26 16.77 -8.25
C THR A 98 -8.61 16.79 -9.63
N TYR A 99 -7.88 15.71 -9.95
CA TYR A 99 -7.41 15.42 -11.30
C TYR A 99 -8.59 15.00 -12.17
N PHE A 100 -8.81 15.71 -13.29
CA PHE A 100 -9.86 15.53 -14.29
C PHE A 100 -11.32 15.57 -13.81
N GLU A 101 -11.63 15.43 -12.53
CA GLU A 101 -13.01 15.29 -12.07
C GLU A 101 -13.61 16.55 -11.46
N GLY A 102 -12.87 17.66 -11.47
CA GLY A 102 -13.34 18.96 -11.00
C GLY A 102 -13.35 19.10 -9.48
N VAL A 103 -14.36 19.78 -8.94
CA VAL A 103 -14.47 20.11 -7.52
C VAL A 103 -15.50 19.23 -6.83
N TYR A 104 -15.11 18.64 -5.70
CA TYR A 104 -16.01 17.97 -4.74
C TYR A 104 -16.18 18.82 -3.48
N LEU A 105 -17.37 18.80 -2.90
CA LEU A 105 -17.74 19.50 -1.68
C LEU A 105 -18.16 18.52 -0.59
N SER A 106 -17.63 18.67 0.61
CA SER A 106 -18.16 18.10 1.84
C SER A 106 -18.67 19.18 2.77
N VAL A 107 -19.86 18.98 3.34
CA VAL A 107 -20.49 19.88 4.33
C VAL A 107 -20.47 19.27 5.75
N ASN A 108 -19.81 18.12 5.91
CA ASN A 108 -19.84 17.31 7.13
C ASN A 108 -18.47 16.72 7.46
N ASN A 109 -17.42 17.55 7.35
CA ASN A 109 -16.04 17.20 7.71
C ASN A 109 -15.51 15.93 7.00
N GLY A 110 -15.86 15.77 5.73
CA GLY A 110 -15.37 14.67 4.89
C GLY A 110 -16.12 13.34 5.05
N MET A 111 -17.16 13.26 5.89
CA MET A 111 -17.95 12.03 6.04
C MET A 111 -18.68 11.65 4.74
N SER A 112 -19.13 12.65 3.97
CA SER A 112 -19.66 12.47 2.61
C SER A 112 -19.22 13.62 1.71
N TRP A 113 -19.21 13.36 0.40
CA TRP A 113 -18.79 14.31 -0.62
C TRP A 113 -19.78 14.34 -1.77
N THR A 114 -20.03 15.51 -2.33
CA THR A 114 -20.88 15.72 -3.50
C THR A 114 -20.06 16.39 -4.59
N GLN A 115 -20.10 15.87 -5.83
CA GLN A 115 -19.47 16.52 -6.97
C GLN A 115 -20.24 17.80 -7.32
N THR A 116 -19.54 18.89 -7.55
CA THR A 116 -20.14 20.18 -7.91
C THR A 116 -20.40 20.28 -9.42
N SER A 117 -21.00 21.40 -9.88
CA SER A 117 -21.18 21.63 -11.31
C SER A 117 -19.87 21.81 -12.08
N LEU A 118 -18.76 22.13 -11.40
CA LEU A 118 -17.44 22.21 -12.03
C LEU A 118 -16.83 20.81 -12.05
N ASN A 119 -17.06 20.09 -13.15
CA ASN A 119 -16.57 18.73 -13.43
C ASN A 119 -15.72 18.72 -14.72
N ASN A 120 -15.09 17.57 -15.03
CA ASN A 120 -14.29 17.38 -16.25
C ASN A 120 -13.14 18.40 -16.40
N LYS A 121 -12.47 18.73 -15.29
CA LYS A 121 -11.36 19.69 -15.19
C LYS A 121 -10.33 19.25 -14.18
N ASN A 122 -9.07 19.60 -14.41
CA ASN A 122 -8.02 19.55 -13.39
C ASN A 122 -8.12 20.80 -12.51
N ILE A 123 -8.21 20.61 -11.20
CA ILE A 123 -8.29 21.71 -10.24
C ILE A 123 -7.02 21.73 -9.40
N TYR A 124 -6.13 22.68 -9.69
CA TYR A 124 -4.81 22.77 -9.05
C TYR A 124 -4.81 23.60 -7.77
N SER A 125 -5.71 24.57 -7.66
CA SER A 125 -5.80 25.42 -6.48
C SER A 125 -7.23 25.89 -6.26
N ILE A 126 -7.63 26.01 -5.00
CA ILE A 126 -8.90 26.61 -4.59
C ILE A 126 -8.61 27.69 -3.56
N ALA A 127 -9.14 28.90 -3.76
CA ALA A 127 -9.04 30.00 -2.82
C ALA A 127 -10.42 30.60 -2.54
N ILE A 128 -10.62 31.11 -1.33
CA ILE A 128 -11.92 31.58 -0.84
C ILE A 128 -11.79 33.02 -0.36
N ASN A 129 -12.63 33.91 -0.92
CA ASN A 129 -12.78 35.29 -0.48
C ASN A 129 -14.25 35.55 -0.09
N GLY A 130 -14.56 35.39 1.20
CA GLY A 130 -15.94 35.47 1.69
C GLY A 130 -16.86 34.45 0.99
N ASN A 131 -17.85 34.94 0.24
CA ASN A 131 -18.79 34.09 -0.50
C ASN A 131 -18.27 33.66 -1.88
N TYR A 132 -17.13 34.21 -2.33
CA TYR A 132 -16.54 33.89 -3.63
C TYR A 132 -15.52 32.76 -3.46
N ILE A 133 -15.69 31.69 -4.22
CA ILE A 133 -14.77 30.56 -4.25
C ILE A 133 -14.17 30.50 -5.65
N PHE A 134 -12.85 30.54 -5.74
CA PHE A 134 -12.10 30.52 -6.98
C PHE A 134 -11.43 29.17 -7.15
N ALA A 135 -11.47 28.61 -8.36
CA ALA A 135 -10.80 27.38 -8.73
C ALA A 135 -9.85 27.65 -9.90
N GLY A 136 -8.57 27.37 -9.68
CA GLY A 136 -7.50 27.47 -10.68
C GLY A 136 -7.43 26.16 -11.44
N THR A 137 -7.48 26.26 -12.77
CA THR A 137 -7.48 25.12 -13.68
C THR A 137 -6.21 25.09 -14.52
N ASP A 138 -6.08 24.07 -15.37
CA ASP A 138 -5.10 24.03 -16.46
C ASP A 138 -5.43 25.13 -17.50
N SER A 139 -5.39 24.87 -18.80
CA SER A 139 -5.46 25.91 -19.84
C SER A 139 -6.75 26.77 -19.84
N ASN A 140 -7.73 26.49 -18.98
CA ASN A 140 -8.98 27.25 -18.88
C ASN A 140 -9.01 28.32 -17.79
N GLY A 141 -7.90 28.57 -17.09
CA GLY A 141 -7.77 29.71 -16.18
C GLY A 141 -8.58 29.56 -14.89
N VAL A 142 -9.28 30.62 -14.48
CA VAL A 142 -9.99 30.68 -13.19
C VAL A 142 -11.50 30.59 -13.37
N TYR A 143 -12.13 29.73 -12.56
CA TYR A 143 -13.58 29.67 -12.35
C TYR A 143 -13.93 30.27 -10.99
N VAL A 144 -15.11 30.88 -10.88
CA VAL A 144 -15.63 31.43 -9.63
C VAL A 144 -17.03 30.90 -9.34
N SER A 145 -17.29 30.63 -8.06
CA SER A 145 -18.62 30.33 -7.52
C SER A 145 -19.00 31.43 -6.52
N THR A 146 -20.27 31.84 -6.54
CA THR A 146 -20.86 32.78 -5.57
C THR A 146 -21.88 32.14 -4.63
N ASN A 147 -22.10 30.82 -4.74
CA ASN A 147 -23.11 30.07 -4.00
C ASN A 147 -22.53 28.79 -3.36
N ASN A 148 -21.40 28.95 -2.65
CA ASN A 148 -20.74 27.87 -1.91
C ASN A 148 -20.34 26.65 -2.75
N GLY A 149 -19.95 26.87 -4.00
CA GLY A 149 -19.46 25.86 -4.92
C GLY A 149 -20.56 25.07 -5.62
N THR A 150 -21.83 25.45 -5.46
CA THR A 150 -22.94 24.75 -6.12
C THR A 150 -22.88 24.93 -7.63
N THR A 151 -22.66 26.18 -8.09
CA THR A 151 -22.50 26.52 -9.51
C THR A 151 -21.26 27.35 -9.74
N TRP A 152 -20.64 27.20 -10.91
CA TRP A 152 -19.40 27.88 -11.26
C TRP A 152 -19.51 28.61 -12.60
N ALA A 153 -18.86 29.77 -12.70
CA ALA A 153 -18.73 30.55 -13.91
C ALA A 153 -17.26 30.79 -14.22
N GLN A 154 -16.87 30.74 -15.48
CA GLN A 154 -15.51 31.07 -15.90
C GLN A 154 -15.29 32.59 -15.79
N THR A 155 -14.12 33.00 -15.31
CA THR A 155 -13.74 34.42 -15.19
C THR A 155 -13.08 34.95 -16.47
N SER A 156 -12.70 36.23 -16.50
CA SER A 156 -11.97 36.81 -17.63
C SER A 156 -10.55 36.26 -17.80
N LEU A 157 -9.96 35.65 -16.76
CA LEU A 157 -8.67 34.96 -16.86
C LEU A 157 -8.93 33.52 -17.32
N ASN A 158 -9.07 33.30 -18.62
CA ASN A 158 -9.61 32.06 -19.21
C ASN A 158 -8.65 31.32 -20.16
N ASN A 159 -7.41 31.81 -20.34
CA ASN A 159 -6.42 31.25 -21.23
C ASN A 159 -5.03 31.19 -20.57
N GLN A 160 -4.99 30.68 -19.34
CA GLN A 160 -3.77 30.54 -18.54
C GLN A 160 -3.86 29.25 -17.73
N PHE A 161 -2.75 28.53 -17.58
CA PHE A 161 -2.65 27.48 -16.57
C PHE A 161 -2.43 28.15 -15.21
N VAL A 162 -3.46 28.13 -14.36
CA VAL A 162 -3.43 28.71 -13.02
C VAL A 162 -3.11 27.62 -11.99
N TYR A 163 -1.88 27.64 -11.52
CA TYR A 163 -1.35 26.64 -10.60
C TYR A 163 -1.63 26.99 -9.13
N SER A 164 -1.67 28.27 -8.78
CA SER A 164 -1.91 28.72 -7.41
C SER A 164 -2.88 29.90 -7.34
N LEU A 165 -3.71 29.93 -6.30
CA LEU A 165 -4.62 31.02 -5.97
C LEU A 165 -4.45 31.41 -4.52
N ALA A 166 -4.62 32.71 -4.24
CA ALA A 166 -4.51 33.26 -2.90
C ALA A 166 -5.36 34.52 -2.74
N VAL A 167 -5.76 34.82 -1.51
CA VAL A 167 -6.57 36.01 -1.19
C VAL A 167 -5.82 36.88 -0.20
N SER A 168 -5.66 38.16 -0.53
CA SER A 168 -5.06 39.19 0.33
C SER A 168 -6.04 40.36 0.47
N GLY A 169 -6.68 40.49 1.63
CA GLY A 169 -7.80 41.42 1.81
C GLY A 169 -8.92 41.12 0.80
N ASN A 170 -9.28 42.10 -0.02
CA ASN A 170 -10.29 41.93 -1.09
C ASN A 170 -9.69 41.49 -2.44
N ASN A 171 -8.37 41.37 -2.54
CA ASN A 171 -7.68 41.05 -3.77
C ASN A 171 -7.49 39.54 -3.90
N VAL A 172 -7.65 39.03 -5.11
CA VAL A 172 -7.37 37.63 -5.46
C VAL A 172 -6.15 37.60 -6.36
N PHE A 173 -5.15 36.80 -5.99
CA PHE A 173 -3.96 36.56 -6.78
C PHE A 173 -4.04 35.20 -7.47
N ALA A 174 -3.60 35.15 -8.72
CA ALA A 174 -3.49 33.93 -9.52
C ALA A 174 -2.06 33.78 -10.03
N GLY A 175 -1.42 32.68 -9.64
CA GLY A 175 -0.09 32.30 -10.06
C GLY A 175 -0.19 31.29 -11.19
N THR A 176 0.54 31.55 -12.26
CA THR A 176 0.47 30.75 -13.49
C THR A 176 1.74 29.94 -13.71
N SER A 177 1.68 28.95 -14.61
CA SER A 177 2.83 28.10 -14.91
C SER A 177 3.95 28.82 -15.69
N THR A 178 3.65 29.89 -16.43
CA THR A 178 4.66 30.58 -17.24
C THR A 178 4.49 32.09 -17.31
N ALA A 179 3.28 32.62 -17.18
CA ALA A 179 3.02 34.06 -17.32
C ALA A 179 3.26 34.86 -16.02
N GLY A 180 3.72 34.23 -14.93
CA GLY A 180 3.86 34.88 -13.63
C GLY A 180 2.54 35.03 -12.88
N ALA A 181 2.36 36.16 -12.19
CA ALA A 181 1.21 36.42 -11.31
C ALA A 181 0.24 37.47 -11.86
N TYR A 182 -1.05 37.22 -11.67
CA TYR A 182 -2.17 38.12 -11.94
C TYR A 182 -2.87 38.51 -10.64
N ILE A 183 -3.52 39.67 -10.64
CA ILE A 183 -4.33 40.17 -9.54
C ILE A 183 -5.71 40.57 -10.05
N SER A 184 -6.74 40.26 -9.26
CA SER A 184 -8.09 40.78 -9.39
C SER A 184 -8.46 41.57 -8.13
N THR A 185 -8.93 42.81 -8.31
CA THR A 185 -9.42 43.68 -7.23
C THR A 185 -10.95 43.70 -7.11
N ASN A 186 -11.65 42.93 -7.95
CA ASN A 186 -13.12 42.92 -8.07
C ASN A 186 -13.70 41.51 -8.13
N ASN A 187 -13.20 40.61 -7.27
CA ASN A 187 -13.67 39.23 -7.12
C ASN A 187 -13.73 38.42 -8.44
N GLY A 188 -12.74 38.60 -9.29
CA GLY A 188 -12.52 37.83 -10.51
C GLY A 188 -13.26 38.35 -11.74
N ALA A 189 -13.95 39.49 -11.66
CA ALA A 189 -14.61 40.08 -12.82
C ALA A 189 -13.59 40.58 -13.86
N SER A 190 -12.43 41.07 -13.43
CA SER A 190 -11.29 41.40 -14.29
C SER A 190 -9.97 41.06 -13.62
N TRP A 191 -8.98 40.70 -14.42
CA TRP A 191 -7.63 40.36 -13.96
C TRP A 191 -6.58 41.19 -14.68
N THR A 192 -5.57 41.62 -13.93
CA THR A 192 -4.43 42.39 -14.44
C THR A 192 -3.15 41.63 -14.10
N GLN A 193 -2.23 41.51 -15.05
CA GLN A 193 -0.92 40.92 -14.79
C GLN A 193 -0.10 41.84 -13.87
N THR A 194 0.58 41.27 -12.89
CA THR A 194 1.45 42.00 -11.95
C THR A 194 2.85 42.18 -12.54
N SER A 195 3.74 42.89 -11.83
CA SER A 195 5.14 43.01 -12.28
C SER A 195 5.93 41.70 -12.18
N LEU A 196 5.43 40.68 -11.47
CA LEU A 196 6.02 39.34 -11.46
C LEU A 196 5.55 38.61 -12.71
N ASN A 197 6.31 38.74 -13.79
CA ASN A 197 6.06 38.10 -15.08
C ASN A 197 7.16 37.07 -15.39
N ASN A 198 6.87 36.14 -16.31
CA ASN A 198 7.80 35.09 -16.77
C ASN A 198 8.33 34.16 -15.67
N GLU A 199 7.50 33.89 -14.66
CA GLU A 199 7.82 32.98 -13.56
C GLU A 199 6.76 31.89 -13.44
N PHE A 200 7.19 30.67 -13.08
CA PHE A 200 6.27 29.63 -12.62
C PHE A 200 5.93 29.90 -11.16
N VAL A 201 4.68 30.27 -10.86
CA VAL A 201 4.27 30.63 -9.50
C VAL A 201 3.54 29.46 -8.83
N ASN A 202 4.31 28.66 -8.09
CA ASN A 202 3.87 27.43 -7.43
C ASN A 202 2.92 27.70 -6.25
N CYS A 203 3.15 28.75 -5.47
CA CYS A 203 2.33 29.06 -4.30
C CYS A 203 2.39 30.53 -3.90
N PHE A 204 1.44 30.95 -3.05
CA PHE A 204 1.50 32.22 -2.36
C PHE A 204 1.28 32.04 -0.85
N ALA A 205 1.82 32.96 -0.06
CA ALA A 205 1.44 33.13 1.34
C ALA A 205 1.30 34.61 1.69
N ILE A 206 0.32 34.92 2.53
CA ILE A 206 0.00 36.31 2.93
C ILE A 206 0.27 36.48 4.42
N ASN A 207 0.97 37.56 4.78
CA ASN A 207 1.13 38.02 6.16
C ASN A 207 0.92 39.55 6.23
N GLY A 208 -0.28 39.96 6.60
CA GLY A 208 -0.68 41.37 6.55
C GLY A 208 -0.58 41.91 5.12
N THR A 209 0.23 42.96 4.92
CA THR A 209 0.48 43.55 3.59
C THR A 209 1.55 42.81 2.78
N ASN A 210 2.30 41.91 3.41
CA ASN A 210 3.37 41.16 2.76
C ASN A 210 2.79 39.95 2.04
N ILE A 211 3.06 39.82 0.76
CA ILE A 211 2.65 38.67 -0.05
C ILE A 211 3.92 38.04 -0.60
N PHE A 212 4.13 36.78 -0.26
CA PHE A 212 5.23 35.96 -0.75
C PHE A 212 4.72 35.09 -1.89
N ALA A 213 5.44 35.06 -3.01
CA ALA A 213 5.23 34.15 -4.12
C ALA A 213 6.39 33.15 -4.17
N GLY A 214 6.08 31.88 -3.94
CA GLY A 214 7.03 30.78 -4.15
C GLY A 214 7.03 30.39 -5.63
N THR A 215 8.22 30.38 -6.23
CA THR A 215 8.44 30.14 -7.65
C THR A 215 9.51 29.07 -7.87
N ASP A 216 9.73 28.66 -9.11
CA ASP A 216 10.87 27.81 -9.45
C ASP A 216 12.24 28.50 -9.25
N ASN A 217 12.26 29.83 -9.21
CA ASN A 217 13.45 30.65 -9.02
C ASN A 217 13.58 31.21 -7.59
N GLY A 218 12.84 30.68 -6.62
CA GLY A 218 12.88 31.10 -5.22
C GLY A 218 11.65 31.89 -4.78
N ILE A 219 11.83 32.79 -3.81
CA ILE A 219 10.72 33.54 -3.21
C ILE A 219 10.80 35.02 -3.61
N PHE A 220 9.69 35.53 -4.15
CA PHE A 220 9.49 36.95 -4.38
C PHE A 220 8.53 37.53 -3.34
N LEU A 221 8.78 38.77 -2.91
CA LEU A 221 7.98 39.49 -1.94
C LEU A 221 7.42 40.77 -2.57
N THR A 222 6.14 41.04 -2.33
CA THR A 222 5.52 42.35 -2.55
C THR A 222 4.89 42.87 -1.26
N THR A 223 4.90 44.19 -1.09
CA THR A 223 4.23 44.91 0.00
C THR A 223 3.18 45.91 -0.52
N ASN A 224 3.01 45.98 -1.84
CA ASN A 224 2.16 46.95 -2.54
C ASN A 224 1.20 46.26 -3.54
N ASN A 225 0.64 45.12 -3.12
CA ASN A 225 -0.32 44.33 -3.90
C ASN A 225 0.17 43.95 -5.30
N GLY A 226 1.46 43.61 -5.43
CA GLY A 226 2.03 43.13 -6.69
C GLY A 226 2.34 44.23 -7.71
N THR A 227 2.26 45.50 -7.33
CA THR A 227 2.73 46.61 -8.19
C THR A 227 4.24 46.46 -8.45
N THR A 228 4.99 46.08 -7.43
CA THR A 228 6.40 45.69 -7.54
C THR A 228 6.67 44.41 -6.74
N TRP A 229 7.55 43.57 -7.25
CA TRP A 229 8.04 42.37 -6.57
C TRP A 229 9.55 42.40 -6.44
N THR A 230 10.06 42.02 -5.26
CA THR A 230 11.48 41.94 -4.96
C THR A 230 11.83 40.51 -4.62
N GLN A 231 12.82 39.92 -5.30
CA GLN A 231 13.32 38.59 -4.94
C GLN A 231 14.01 38.63 -3.57
N THR A 232 13.70 37.68 -2.72
CA THR A 232 14.35 37.54 -1.40
C THR A 232 15.73 36.89 -1.52
N THR A 233 16.42 36.72 -0.39
CA THR A 233 17.69 35.96 -0.33
C THR A 233 17.50 34.47 -0.64
N MET A 234 16.27 33.96 -0.62
CA MET A 234 15.92 32.61 -1.07
C MET A 234 15.74 32.60 -2.59
N ASN A 235 16.82 32.36 -3.33
CA ASN A 235 16.86 32.28 -4.79
C ASN A 235 17.39 30.92 -5.28
N ASN A 236 17.23 30.64 -6.59
CA ASN A 236 17.74 29.43 -7.27
C ASN A 236 17.25 28.10 -6.67
N ARG A 237 16.02 28.08 -6.15
CA ARG A 237 15.38 26.90 -5.56
C ARG A 237 13.90 26.91 -5.88
N SER A 238 13.33 25.77 -6.26
CA SER A 238 11.90 25.66 -6.48
C SER A 238 11.14 25.56 -5.16
N VAL A 239 10.26 26.53 -4.91
CA VAL A 239 9.45 26.66 -3.69
C VAL A 239 8.02 26.27 -3.98
N LEU A 240 7.59 25.13 -3.43
CA LEU A 240 6.32 24.48 -3.76
C LEU A 240 5.20 24.88 -2.79
N SER A 241 5.53 25.23 -1.55
CA SER A 241 4.55 25.66 -0.55
C SER A 241 5.15 26.64 0.44
N ILE A 242 4.33 27.58 0.94
CA ILE A 242 4.73 28.49 2.02
C ILE A 242 3.62 28.50 3.07
N SER A 243 4.00 28.41 4.35
CA SER A 243 3.10 28.56 5.50
C SER A 243 3.69 29.50 6.53
N ILE A 244 2.83 30.29 7.18
CA ILE A 244 3.25 31.35 8.09
C ILE A 244 2.62 31.13 9.48
N SER A 245 3.47 31.12 10.51
CA SER A 245 3.06 31.03 11.92
C SER A 245 3.67 32.20 12.70
N GLY A 246 2.88 33.25 12.93
CA GLY A 246 3.39 34.48 13.52
C GLY A 246 4.49 35.10 12.64
N ASN A 247 5.70 35.22 13.18
CA ASN A 247 6.87 35.76 12.47
C ASN A 247 7.68 34.69 11.70
N MET A 248 7.31 33.41 11.83
CA MET A 248 8.00 32.31 11.19
C MET A 248 7.38 31.99 9.84
N ILE A 249 8.21 31.91 8.81
CA ILE A 249 7.82 31.54 7.46
C ILE A 249 8.52 30.22 7.11
N PHE A 250 7.73 29.19 6.86
CA PHE A 250 8.21 27.88 6.43
C PHE A 250 8.01 27.78 4.93
N ALA A 251 9.08 27.49 4.19
CA ALA A 251 9.07 27.24 2.76
C ALA A 251 9.36 25.75 2.52
N GLY A 252 8.41 25.05 1.91
CA GLY A 252 8.57 23.69 1.41
C GLY A 252 9.11 23.75 -0.01
N THR A 253 10.17 22.99 -0.28
CA THR A 253 10.91 23.07 -1.55
C THR A 253 10.90 21.74 -2.30
N TRP A 254 11.27 21.81 -3.58
CA TRP A 254 11.64 20.63 -4.34
C TRP A 254 13.01 20.12 -3.87
N MET A 255 13.05 18.87 -3.42
CA MET A 255 14.24 18.13 -2.93
C MET A 255 14.98 18.68 -1.71
N ASP A 256 14.92 19.98 -1.36
CA ASP A 256 15.67 20.50 -0.19
C ASP A 256 14.92 20.42 1.16
N GLY A 257 13.67 19.93 1.17
CA GLY A 257 12.87 19.78 2.38
C GLY A 257 12.19 21.07 2.84
N VAL A 258 12.36 21.44 4.12
CA VAL A 258 11.78 22.67 4.68
C VAL A 258 12.88 23.65 5.09
N ILE A 259 12.68 24.90 4.71
CA ILE A 259 13.56 26.03 5.02
C ILE A 259 12.75 27.08 5.77
N LEU A 260 13.34 27.66 6.81
CA LEU A 260 12.68 28.55 7.76
C LEU A 260 13.25 29.96 7.67
N SER A 261 12.38 30.96 7.68
CA SER A 261 12.74 32.33 8.03
C SER A 261 12.09 32.74 9.34
N THR A 262 12.83 33.41 10.22
CA THR A 262 12.34 33.97 11.49
C THR A 262 12.30 35.49 11.48
N ASN A 263 12.62 36.12 10.35
CA ASN A 263 12.77 37.56 10.18
C ASN A 263 12.05 38.05 8.93
N ASN A 264 10.82 37.56 8.71
CA ASN A 264 9.94 37.96 7.60
C ASN A 264 10.56 37.80 6.20
N GLY A 265 11.35 36.74 5.99
CA GLY A 265 11.91 36.40 4.69
C GLY A 265 13.21 37.15 4.34
N MET A 266 13.78 37.92 5.26
CA MET A 266 15.07 38.59 5.04
C MET A 266 16.23 37.58 4.94
N SER A 267 16.22 36.55 5.79
CA SER A 267 17.15 35.42 5.72
C SER A 267 16.45 34.10 5.99
N TRP A 268 17.09 33.01 5.54
CA TRP A 268 16.52 31.67 5.52
C TRP A 268 17.53 30.65 6.03
N THR A 269 17.07 29.68 6.81
CA THR A 269 17.89 28.62 7.40
C THR A 269 17.28 27.25 7.12
N GLN A 270 18.12 26.28 6.75
CA GLN A 270 17.70 24.91 6.50
C GLN A 270 17.23 24.25 7.81
N THR A 271 16.09 23.57 7.77
CA THR A 271 15.63 22.76 8.91
C THR A 271 16.18 21.33 8.85
N SER A 272 15.93 20.54 9.89
CA SER A 272 16.34 19.12 9.93
C SER A 272 15.59 18.23 8.93
N LEU A 273 14.46 18.69 8.37
CA LEU A 273 13.81 18.02 7.24
C LEU A 273 14.47 18.50 5.95
N ASN A 274 15.39 17.69 5.43
CA ASN A 274 16.15 17.93 4.20
C ASN A 274 16.02 16.72 3.25
N TYR A 275 16.49 16.87 2.00
CA TYR A 275 16.51 15.79 0.98
C TYR A 275 15.13 15.17 0.66
N THR A 276 14.07 15.96 0.78
CA THR A 276 12.69 15.55 0.46
C THR A 276 11.95 16.68 -0.25
N SER A 277 11.01 16.33 -1.13
CA SER A 277 10.16 17.35 -1.76
C SER A 277 8.91 17.60 -0.92
N VAL A 278 8.68 18.85 -0.53
CA VAL A 278 7.56 19.26 0.35
C VAL A 278 6.54 20.07 -0.45
N TYR A 279 5.44 19.42 -0.82
CA TYR A 279 4.40 19.98 -1.69
C TYR A 279 3.36 20.79 -0.94
N SER A 280 3.20 20.55 0.36
CA SER A 280 2.22 21.28 1.17
C SER A 280 2.71 21.45 2.59
N LEU A 281 2.46 22.64 3.14
CA LEU A 281 2.67 22.94 4.54
C LEU A 281 1.33 23.38 5.14
N ALA A 282 1.07 22.97 6.37
CA ALA A 282 -0.08 23.43 7.14
C ALA A 282 0.29 23.59 8.62
N ILE A 283 -0.38 24.51 9.29
CA ILE A 283 -0.16 24.79 10.71
C ILE A 283 -1.43 24.50 11.49
N LEU A 284 -1.30 23.67 12.53
CA LEU A 284 -2.39 23.35 13.45
C LEU A 284 -1.84 23.37 14.89
N ASN A 285 -2.39 24.24 15.75
CA ASN A 285 -2.03 24.33 17.17
C ASN A 285 -0.50 24.43 17.41
N ASN A 286 0.16 25.37 16.72
CA ASN A 286 1.63 25.58 16.73
C ASN A 286 2.48 24.41 16.24
N LYS A 287 1.86 23.38 15.66
CA LYS A 287 2.56 22.30 14.97
C LYS A 287 2.58 22.57 13.47
N VAL A 288 3.71 22.25 12.85
CA VAL A 288 3.89 22.37 11.40
C VAL A 288 3.82 20.98 10.79
N PHE A 289 2.95 20.80 9.81
CA PHE A 289 2.80 19.57 9.05
C PHE A 289 3.35 19.80 7.65
N ALA A 290 4.12 18.83 7.14
CA ALA A 290 4.70 18.87 5.80
C ALA A 290 4.25 17.63 5.01
N GLY A 291 3.46 17.86 3.96
CA GLY A 291 3.08 16.85 2.97
C GLY A 291 4.21 16.67 1.97
N SER A 292 4.69 15.44 1.83
CA SER A 292 5.86 15.11 1.01
C SER A 292 5.51 14.23 -0.18
N TRP A 293 6.46 14.10 -1.12
CA TRP A 293 6.25 13.28 -2.31
C TRP A 293 6.31 11.76 -2.04
N PHE A 294 7.26 11.25 -1.25
CA PHE A 294 7.36 9.80 -1.03
C PHE A 294 7.07 9.35 0.40
N TYR A 295 7.15 10.26 1.37
CA TYR A 295 7.22 9.90 2.78
C TYR A 295 5.96 10.30 3.57
N GLY A 296 4.85 10.58 2.88
CA GLY A 296 3.60 10.94 3.51
C GLY A 296 3.69 12.30 4.22
N VAL A 297 3.22 12.36 5.46
CA VAL A 297 3.21 13.60 6.26
C VAL A 297 4.26 13.56 7.35
N TYR A 298 5.10 14.60 7.41
CA TYR A 298 5.95 14.89 8.56
C TYR A 298 5.30 15.90 9.50
N LEU A 299 5.66 15.83 10.76
CA LEU A 299 5.20 16.70 11.83
C LEU A 299 6.39 17.30 12.57
N SER A 300 6.38 18.61 12.78
CA SER A 300 7.22 19.30 13.76
C SER A 300 6.36 19.90 14.86
N SER A 301 6.71 19.61 16.12
CA SER A 301 6.09 20.20 17.31
C SER A 301 6.93 21.32 17.94
N ASN A 302 8.04 21.69 17.30
CA ASN A 302 9.02 22.65 17.83
C ASN A 302 9.52 23.60 16.73
N ASN A 303 8.59 24.13 15.93
CA ASN A 303 8.84 25.15 14.91
C ASN A 303 9.89 24.75 13.86
N GLY A 304 9.88 23.49 13.43
CA GLY A 304 10.77 22.98 12.39
C GLY A 304 12.16 22.56 12.88
N ASN A 305 12.47 22.69 14.18
CA ASN A 305 13.77 22.24 14.69
C ASN A 305 13.97 20.73 14.52
N ASN A 306 12.94 19.94 14.83
CA ASN A 306 12.89 18.50 14.61
C ASN A 306 11.62 18.11 13.85
N TRP A 307 11.73 17.10 13.01
CA TRP A 307 10.62 16.54 12.24
C TRP A 307 10.50 15.04 12.48
N THR A 308 9.28 14.55 12.65
CA THR A 308 8.97 13.13 12.76
C THR A 308 7.97 12.73 11.68
N GLN A 309 8.20 11.59 11.04
CA GLN A 309 7.22 11.04 10.10
C GLN A 309 5.98 10.59 10.87
N THR A 310 4.79 10.93 10.38
CA THR A 310 3.53 10.47 10.97
C THR A 310 3.15 9.08 10.46
N PRO A 311 2.25 8.34 11.15
CA PRO A 311 1.76 7.03 10.72
C PRO A 311 0.86 7.06 9.47
N PHE A 312 1.35 7.61 8.35
CA PHE A 312 0.60 7.75 7.11
C PHE A 312 0.80 6.51 6.22
N ASN A 313 -0.17 5.59 6.24
CA ASN A 313 -0.13 4.34 5.49
C ASN A 313 -0.59 4.53 4.04
N ASN A 314 0.31 5.01 3.18
CA ASN A 314 0.09 5.08 1.72
C ASN A 314 1.38 4.76 0.92
N GLN A 315 2.20 3.84 1.44
CA GLN A 315 3.44 3.39 0.80
C GLN A 315 3.24 2.09 0.04
N TRP A 316 3.77 2.02 -1.18
CA TRP A 316 3.71 0.82 -1.99
C TRP A 316 4.80 -0.17 -1.64
N ILE A 317 4.39 -1.39 -1.33
CA ILE A 317 5.29 -2.46 -0.95
C ILE A 317 5.24 -3.56 -2.00
N HIS A 318 6.25 -3.55 -2.87
CA HIS A 318 6.37 -4.49 -3.99
C HIS A 318 7.00 -5.81 -3.60
N ALA A 319 7.84 -5.81 -2.57
CA ALA A 319 8.59 -6.99 -2.17
C ALA A 319 8.67 -7.10 -0.66
N ILE A 320 8.57 -8.33 -0.15
CA ILE A 320 8.85 -8.64 1.24
C ILE A 320 9.69 -9.92 1.28
N ALA A 321 10.72 -9.95 2.11
CA ALA A 321 11.57 -11.12 2.34
C ALA A 321 11.91 -11.26 3.84
N ALA A 322 12.43 -12.41 4.25
CA ALA A 322 12.85 -12.65 5.62
C ALA A 322 14.23 -13.31 5.73
N ILE A 323 14.97 -12.96 6.78
CA ILE A 323 16.20 -13.63 7.24
C ILE A 323 16.04 -13.91 8.72
N GLY A 324 15.85 -15.17 9.09
CA GLY A 324 15.46 -15.54 10.46
C GLY A 324 14.20 -14.78 10.88
N ASN A 325 14.28 -14.05 11.99
CA ASN A 325 13.17 -13.24 12.49
C ASN A 325 13.07 -11.83 11.87
N ASN A 326 14.07 -11.42 11.09
CA ASN A 326 14.10 -10.10 10.46
C ASN A 326 13.26 -10.13 9.18
N LEU A 327 12.38 -9.14 9.04
CA LEU A 327 11.61 -8.91 7.81
C LEU A 327 12.19 -7.70 7.08
N PHE A 328 12.22 -7.80 5.75
CA PHE A 328 12.63 -6.72 4.86
C PHE A 328 11.48 -6.40 3.93
N ALA A 329 11.22 -5.11 3.71
CA ALA A 329 10.19 -4.64 2.80
C ALA A 329 10.74 -3.62 1.81
N GLY A 330 10.48 -3.85 0.53
CA GLY A 330 10.91 -2.99 -0.57
C GLY A 330 9.80 -2.03 -0.98
N GLY A 331 10.08 -0.75 -0.87
CA GLY A 331 9.17 0.33 -1.24
C GLY A 331 9.41 0.88 -2.64
N TYR A 332 8.36 1.39 -3.28
CA TYR A 332 8.47 2.10 -4.56
C TYR A 332 9.00 3.52 -4.32
N GLY A 333 10.28 3.77 -4.65
CA GLY A 333 10.93 5.08 -4.54
C GLY A 333 11.47 5.43 -3.14
N THR A 334 11.40 4.50 -2.19
CA THR A 334 11.81 4.71 -0.79
C THR A 334 12.83 3.70 -0.29
N GLY A 335 13.30 2.79 -1.15
CA GLY A 335 14.28 1.78 -0.80
C GLY A 335 13.74 0.66 0.11
N VAL A 336 14.59 0.15 1.00
CA VAL A 336 14.32 -1.03 1.84
C VAL A 336 14.11 -0.64 3.29
N TYR A 337 13.11 -1.24 3.93
CA TYR A 337 12.82 -1.16 5.36
C TYR A 337 13.11 -2.49 6.05
N LEU A 338 13.46 -2.43 7.32
CA LEU A 338 13.71 -3.57 8.20
C LEU A 338 12.71 -3.57 9.36
N SER A 339 12.21 -4.74 9.71
CA SER A 339 11.51 -4.99 10.97
C SER A 339 12.14 -6.17 11.71
N THR A 340 12.40 -5.99 13.00
CA THR A 340 12.94 -7.03 13.89
C THR A 340 11.88 -7.60 14.83
N ASN A 341 10.63 -7.16 14.68
CA ASN A 341 9.52 -7.44 15.61
C ASN A 341 8.23 -7.84 14.87
N ASN A 342 8.37 -8.63 13.80
CA ASN A 342 7.26 -9.15 12.98
C ASN A 342 6.36 -8.08 12.35
N GLY A 343 6.92 -6.92 12.00
CA GLY A 343 6.18 -5.80 11.45
C GLY A 343 5.37 -5.01 12.49
N ASN A 344 5.69 -5.14 13.79
CA ASN A 344 5.14 -4.22 14.78
C ASN A 344 5.68 -2.80 14.55
N ASP A 345 6.91 -2.65 14.07
CA ASP A 345 7.51 -1.39 13.64
C ASP A 345 8.50 -1.66 12.49
N TRP A 346 8.78 -0.60 11.71
CA TRP A 346 9.71 -0.64 10.58
C TRP A 346 10.70 0.52 10.63
N THR A 347 11.96 0.26 10.30
CA THR A 347 13.02 1.27 10.18
C THR A 347 13.59 1.27 8.77
N GLN A 348 13.88 2.45 8.23
CA GLN A 348 14.50 2.54 6.91
C GLN A 348 15.96 2.08 6.98
N THR A 349 16.41 1.31 5.99
CA THR A 349 17.80 0.83 5.89
C THR A 349 18.68 1.84 5.14
N ALA A 350 19.97 1.54 4.96
CA ALA A 350 20.88 2.41 4.22
C ALA A 350 20.55 2.53 2.71
N LEU A 351 19.76 1.61 2.15
CA LEU A 351 19.24 1.73 0.78
C LEU A 351 17.87 2.39 0.85
N ASN A 352 17.79 3.72 0.65
CA ASN A 352 16.63 4.54 1.02
C ASN A 352 16.02 5.41 -0.10
N THR A 353 16.49 5.28 -1.35
CA THR A 353 16.07 6.17 -2.46
C THR A 353 15.69 5.45 -3.75
N HIS A 354 15.56 4.12 -3.72
CA HIS A 354 15.45 3.31 -4.94
C HIS A 354 14.07 2.66 -5.09
N TYR A 355 13.70 2.33 -6.32
CA TYR A 355 12.48 1.58 -6.65
C TYR A 355 12.70 0.08 -6.49
N ILE A 356 12.42 -0.46 -5.31
CA ILE A 356 12.64 -1.88 -5.01
C ILE A 356 11.50 -2.72 -5.59
N MET A 357 11.82 -3.60 -6.53
CA MET A 357 10.85 -4.46 -7.20
C MET A 357 10.83 -5.89 -6.63
N THR A 358 11.97 -6.39 -6.19
CA THR A 358 12.10 -7.73 -5.60
C THR A 358 13.11 -7.75 -4.46
N LEU A 359 12.84 -8.62 -3.48
CA LEU A 359 13.74 -8.93 -2.38
C LEU A 359 13.84 -10.45 -2.26
N MET A 360 15.05 -10.95 -2.00
CA MET A 360 15.30 -12.37 -1.81
C MET A 360 16.39 -12.56 -0.77
N SER A 361 16.20 -13.53 0.12
CA SER A 361 17.25 -13.98 1.03
C SER A 361 17.95 -15.22 0.50
N PHE A 362 19.26 -15.29 0.71
CA PHE A 362 20.05 -16.49 0.47
C PHE A 362 21.13 -16.61 1.54
N GLY A 363 21.08 -17.68 2.34
CA GLY A 363 21.84 -17.76 3.58
C GLY A 363 21.48 -16.62 4.52
N ASN A 364 22.48 -15.87 4.97
CA ASN A 364 22.30 -14.67 5.82
C ASN A 364 22.31 -13.35 5.02
N ASN A 365 22.26 -13.44 3.69
CA ASN A 365 22.35 -12.28 2.81
C ASN A 365 20.97 -11.88 2.30
N ILE A 366 20.75 -10.58 2.09
CA ILE A 366 19.57 -10.03 1.44
C ILE A 366 19.97 -9.37 0.12
N TYR A 367 19.21 -9.67 -0.93
CA TYR A 367 19.38 -9.10 -2.27
C TYR A 367 18.18 -8.21 -2.57
N ALA A 368 18.45 -7.04 -3.13
CA ALA A 368 17.42 -6.12 -3.63
C ALA A 368 17.60 -5.92 -5.13
N GLY A 369 16.54 -6.19 -5.88
CA GLY A 369 16.45 -5.88 -7.30
C GLY A 369 15.65 -4.60 -7.49
N THR A 370 16.22 -3.66 -8.26
CA THR A 370 15.64 -2.32 -8.46
C THR A 370 15.26 -2.08 -9.92
N LEU A 371 14.37 -1.12 -10.15
CA LEU A 371 14.01 -0.65 -11.50
C LEU A 371 14.96 0.43 -12.06
N ASP A 372 15.84 0.98 -11.23
CA ASP A 372 16.61 2.18 -11.55
C ASP A 372 18.12 1.97 -11.58
N SER A 373 18.63 0.89 -10.99
CA SER A 373 20.08 0.76 -10.76
C SER A 373 20.59 -0.67 -10.79
N GLY A 374 19.73 -1.69 -10.64
CA GLY A 374 20.11 -3.09 -10.78
C GLY A 374 20.05 -3.87 -9.47
N VAL A 375 21.12 -4.57 -9.10
CA VAL A 375 21.14 -5.44 -7.91
C VAL A 375 21.99 -4.83 -6.79
N TYR A 376 21.44 -4.84 -5.58
CA TYR A 376 22.16 -4.55 -4.34
C TYR A 376 22.18 -5.77 -3.42
N LEU A 377 23.29 -5.95 -2.72
CA LEU A 377 23.52 -7.02 -1.75
C LEU A 377 23.83 -6.41 -0.39
N SER A 378 23.18 -6.91 0.66
CA SER A 378 23.60 -6.67 2.04
C SER A 378 23.88 -7.98 2.77
N THR A 379 25.01 -7.99 3.49
CA THR A 379 25.47 -9.10 4.34
C THR A 379 25.31 -8.78 5.83
N ASN A 380 24.73 -7.63 6.17
CA ASN A 380 24.64 -7.09 7.54
C ASN A 380 23.24 -6.52 7.85
N ASN A 381 22.20 -7.24 7.41
CA ASN A 381 20.80 -6.89 7.63
C ASN A 381 20.41 -5.48 7.15
N GLY A 382 20.96 -5.04 6.02
CA GLY A 382 20.64 -3.74 5.42
C GLY A 382 21.37 -2.54 6.03
N SER A 383 22.27 -2.75 6.99
CA SER A 383 23.06 -1.65 7.57
C SER A 383 23.98 -0.99 6.52
N SER A 384 24.46 -1.78 5.56
CA SER A 384 25.10 -1.29 4.34
C SER A 384 24.73 -2.18 3.15
N TRP A 385 24.82 -1.62 1.95
CA TRP A 385 24.54 -2.31 0.69
C TRP A 385 25.69 -2.13 -0.28
N THR A 386 26.05 -3.20 -0.99
CA THR A 386 27.01 -3.20 -2.08
C THR A 386 26.25 -3.39 -3.39
N HIS A 387 26.48 -2.48 -4.34
CA HIS A 387 25.93 -2.58 -5.69
C HIS A 387 26.72 -3.58 -6.53
N SER A 388 26.05 -4.36 -7.39
CA SER A 388 26.70 -5.37 -8.24
C SER A 388 27.14 -4.81 -9.61
N ASP A 389 27.70 -5.66 -10.46
CA ASP A 389 28.07 -5.30 -11.84
C ASP A 389 26.89 -5.15 -12.82
N LEU A 390 25.65 -5.51 -12.42
CA LEU A 390 24.44 -5.31 -13.22
C LEU A 390 23.96 -3.86 -13.12
N ASN A 391 24.52 -3.00 -13.96
CA ASN A 391 24.18 -1.59 -14.04
C ASN A 391 23.08 -1.32 -15.08
N ASN A 392 22.16 -0.41 -14.77
CA ASN A 392 21.13 0.08 -15.70
C ASN A 392 20.24 -1.02 -16.31
N ILE A 393 20.05 -2.12 -15.57
CA ILE A 393 19.13 -3.20 -15.93
C ILE A 393 18.05 -3.26 -14.86
N GLU A 394 16.79 -3.27 -15.26
CA GLU A 394 15.66 -3.41 -14.34
C GLU A 394 15.59 -4.86 -13.86
N ILE A 395 15.47 -5.07 -12.54
CA ILE A 395 15.42 -6.40 -11.93
C ILE A 395 14.03 -6.66 -11.38
N TYR A 396 13.30 -7.60 -11.97
CA TYR A 396 11.92 -7.91 -11.61
C TYR A 396 11.78 -9.03 -10.58
N PHE A 397 12.67 -10.03 -10.63
CA PHE A 397 12.56 -11.20 -9.76
C PHE A 397 13.91 -11.89 -9.60
N PHE A 398 14.06 -12.66 -8.52
CA PHE A 398 15.18 -13.55 -8.35
C PHE A 398 14.73 -14.99 -8.10
N ALA A 399 15.54 -15.96 -8.53
CA ALA A 399 15.35 -17.36 -8.18
C ALA A 399 16.68 -18.04 -7.85
N LEU A 400 16.63 -19.05 -6.98
CA LEU A 400 17.78 -19.85 -6.59
C LEU A 400 17.69 -21.24 -7.23
N SER A 401 18.77 -21.66 -7.89
CA SER A 401 18.96 -23.04 -8.36
C SER A 401 20.29 -23.59 -7.82
N GLY A 402 20.19 -24.36 -6.74
CA GLY A 402 21.35 -24.74 -5.93
C GLY A 402 22.01 -23.49 -5.32
N THR A 403 23.28 -23.27 -5.62
CA THR A 403 24.04 -22.07 -5.23
C THR A 403 24.01 -20.94 -6.26
N ASN A 404 23.39 -21.16 -7.42
CA ASN A 404 23.30 -20.16 -8.47
C ASN A 404 22.11 -19.24 -8.22
N ILE A 405 22.33 -17.96 -8.44
CA ILE A 405 21.28 -16.94 -8.39
C ILE A 405 20.91 -16.55 -9.81
N PHE A 406 19.63 -16.54 -10.12
CA PHE A 406 19.10 -16.04 -11.40
C PHE A 406 18.32 -14.75 -11.16
N ALA A 407 18.49 -13.78 -12.06
CA ALA A 407 17.76 -12.52 -12.07
C ALA A 407 16.92 -12.44 -13.34
N ALA A 408 15.63 -12.12 -13.17
CA ALA A 408 14.69 -11.81 -14.23
C ALA A 408 14.71 -10.30 -14.50
N CYS A 409 14.89 -9.91 -15.75
CA CYS A 409 15.21 -8.54 -16.13
C CYS A 409 14.34 -8.01 -17.29
N ASN A 410 14.36 -6.70 -17.52
CA ASN A 410 13.76 -6.10 -18.71
C ASN A 410 14.49 -6.49 -20.00
N ALA A 411 13.81 -6.36 -21.14
CA ALA A 411 14.46 -6.42 -22.44
C ALA A 411 15.47 -5.25 -22.59
N PRO A 412 16.64 -5.46 -23.20
CA PRO A 412 17.09 -6.70 -23.86
C PRO A 412 17.73 -7.74 -22.93
N GLY A 413 17.83 -7.45 -21.62
CA GLY A 413 18.58 -8.25 -20.63
C GLY A 413 17.98 -9.62 -20.31
N GLY A 414 16.67 -9.77 -20.20
CA GLY A 414 16.05 -11.10 -20.07
C GLY A 414 16.40 -11.88 -18.80
N VAL A 415 17.30 -12.87 -18.85
CA VAL A 415 17.76 -13.62 -17.66
C VAL A 415 19.27 -13.52 -17.48
N PHE A 416 19.71 -13.14 -16.28
CA PHE A 416 21.10 -13.21 -15.85
C PHE A 416 21.29 -14.26 -14.76
N LYS A 417 22.54 -14.75 -14.64
CA LYS A 417 22.94 -15.75 -13.66
C LYS A 417 24.20 -15.29 -12.94
N SER A 418 24.24 -15.48 -11.63
CA SER A 418 25.44 -15.36 -10.80
C SER A 418 25.78 -16.71 -10.17
N THR A 419 27.06 -17.06 -10.21
CA THR A 419 27.62 -18.27 -9.57
C THR A 419 28.48 -17.92 -8.34
N ASN A 420 28.65 -16.63 -8.06
CA ASN A 420 29.52 -16.10 -7.02
C ASN A 420 28.76 -15.16 -6.07
N ASN A 421 27.56 -15.59 -5.65
CA ASN A 421 26.77 -14.91 -4.63
C ASN A 421 26.34 -13.48 -5.02
N GLY A 422 26.13 -13.22 -6.31
CA GLY A 422 25.65 -11.94 -6.84
C GLY A 422 26.72 -10.88 -7.07
N ALA A 423 28.01 -11.24 -6.88
CA ALA A 423 29.11 -10.31 -7.12
C ALA A 423 29.29 -10.01 -8.62
N ASN A 424 29.21 -11.04 -9.47
CA ASN A 424 29.22 -10.90 -10.93
C ASN A 424 28.04 -11.63 -11.56
N TRP A 425 27.58 -11.12 -12.71
CA TRP A 425 26.44 -11.67 -13.42
C TRP A 425 26.74 -11.89 -14.91
N ILE A 426 26.29 -13.04 -15.42
CA ILE A 426 26.44 -13.43 -16.83
C ILE A 426 25.07 -13.64 -17.47
N GLN A 427 24.96 -13.30 -18.75
CA GLN A 427 23.75 -13.53 -19.53
C GLN A 427 23.42 -15.03 -19.58
N SER A 428 22.15 -15.38 -19.37
CA SER A 428 21.66 -16.75 -19.28
C SER A 428 20.67 -17.07 -20.42
N GLY A 429 21.06 -16.86 -21.68
CA GLY A 429 20.41 -17.41 -22.89
C GLY A 429 18.98 -16.96 -23.27
N LEU A 430 18.17 -16.41 -22.37
CA LEU A 430 16.83 -15.88 -22.68
C LEU A 430 16.88 -14.36 -22.83
N ASN A 431 17.57 -13.89 -23.88
CA ASN A 431 17.80 -12.47 -24.17
C ASN A 431 16.68 -11.85 -25.03
N ASN A 432 16.69 -10.51 -25.14
CA ASN A 432 15.75 -9.69 -25.92
C ASN A 432 14.28 -9.82 -25.50
N ARG A 433 14.04 -10.12 -24.22
CA ARG A 433 12.70 -10.26 -23.64
C ARG A 433 12.68 -9.69 -22.23
N THR A 434 11.51 -9.22 -21.81
CA THR A 434 11.26 -8.88 -20.40
C THR A 434 10.77 -10.14 -19.68
N VAL A 435 11.43 -10.48 -18.58
CA VAL A 435 11.10 -11.62 -17.72
C VAL A 435 10.64 -11.07 -16.37
N PHE A 436 9.45 -11.44 -15.93
CA PHE A 436 8.87 -10.97 -14.67
C PHE A 436 8.95 -11.98 -13.54
N ALA A 437 9.08 -13.27 -13.86
CA ALA A 437 9.05 -14.33 -12.86
C ALA A 437 10.02 -15.44 -13.21
N LEU A 438 10.61 -16.05 -12.18
CA LEU A 438 11.43 -17.25 -12.28
C LEU A 438 11.03 -18.23 -11.17
N VAL A 439 10.98 -19.52 -11.49
CA VAL A 439 10.83 -20.57 -10.48
C VAL A 439 11.64 -21.80 -10.87
N VAL A 440 12.12 -22.53 -9.86
CA VAL A 440 12.84 -23.80 -10.05
C VAL A 440 11.93 -24.95 -9.63
N SER A 441 11.83 -25.96 -10.50
CA SER A 441 11.12 -27.21 -10.22
C SER A 441 12.03 -28.39 -10.57
N GLY A 442 12.51 -29.12 -9.56
CA GLY A 442 13.56 -30.12 -9.73
C GLY A 442 14.83 -29.51 -10.34
N ASN A 443 15.28 -30.04 -11.48
CA ASN A 443 16.44 -29.54 -12.22
C ASN A 443 16.09 -28.47 -13.28
N ASN A 444 14.80 -28.16 -13.43
CA ASN A 444 14.28 -27.26 -14.44
C ASN A 444 14.09 -25.86 -13.88
N ILE A 445 14.33 -24.84 -14.72
CA ILE A 445 14.05 -23.44 -14.42
C ILE A 445 12.98 -22.97 -15.39
N PHE A 446 11.93 -22.35 -14.87
CA PHE A 446 10.85 -21.76 -15.66
C PHE A 446 10.91 -20.23 -15.57
N ALA A 447 10.71 -19.56 -16.69
CA ALA A 447 10.72 -18.11 -16.82
C ALA A 447 9.37 -17.61 -17.36
N GLY A 448 8.73 -16.74 -16.60
CA GLY A 448 7.50 -16.05 -16.98
C GLY A 448 7.83 -14.74 -17.66
N THR A 449 7.35 -14.55 -18.89
CA THR A 449 7.74 -13.41 -19.74
C THR A 449 6.62 -12.43 -19.98
N LEU A 450 6.97 -11.22 -20.44
CA LEU A 450 6.02 -10.29 -21.04
C LEU A 450 5.57 -10.84 -22.41
N ASP A 451 4.26 -11.06 -22.53
CA ASP A 451 3.50 -11.43 -23.73
C ASP A 451 3.87 -12.74 -24.44
N SER A 452 4.94 -13.42 -24.04
CA SER A 452 5.43 -14.64 -24.69
C SER A 452 5.21 -15.91 -23.86
N GLY A 453 4.53 -15.81 -22.73
CA GLY A 453 4.18 -16.93 -21.88
C GLY A 453 5.35 -17.47 -21.06
N VAL A 454 5.42 -18.79 -20.91
CA VAL A 454 6.43 -19.47 -20.07
C VAL A 454 7.51 -20.13 -20.92
N TYR A 455 8.77 -19.93 -20.53
CA TYR A 455 9.94 -20.62 -21.06
C TYR A 455 10.51 -21.59 -20.03
N LEU A 456 11.17 -22.64 -20.50
CA LEU A 456 11.78 -23.71 -19.72
C LEU A 456 13.25 -23.86 -20.09
N SER A 457 14.11 -23.94 -19.08
CA SER A 457 15.49 -24.41 -19.20
C SER A 457 15.69 -25.68 -18.39
N SER A 458 16.12 -26.75 -19.06
CA SER A 458 16.49 -28.04 -18.45
C SER A 458 17.99 -28.19 -18.22
N ASN A 459 18.77 -27.15 -18.52
CA ASN A 459 20.23 -27.19 -18.50
C ASN A 459 20.80 -26.00 -17.71
N ASN A 460 20.19 -25.69 -16.56
CA ASN A 460 20.65 -24.67 -15.62
C ASN A 460 20.84 -23.27 -16.24
N GLY A 461 19.89 -22.89 -17.11
CA GLY A 461 19.79 -21.56 -17.72
C GLY A 461 20.66 -21.35 -18.96
N MET A 462 21.34 -22.38 -19.48
CA MET A 462 22.17 -22.23 -20.68
C MET A 462 21.32 -22.02 -21.96
N ASN A 463 20.24 -22.80 -22.11
CA ASN A 463 19.28 -22.68 -23.21
C ASN A 463 17.85 -22.69 -22.68
N TRP A 464 16.94 -22.06 -23.43
CA TRP A 464 15.54 -21.93 -23.08
C TRP A 464 14.64 -22.32 -24.25
N ALA A 465 13.60 -23.08 -23.97
CA ALA A 465 12.55 -23.46 -24.91
C ALA A 465 11.21 -22.90 -24.45
N GLN A 466 10.41 -22.37 -25.37
CA GLN A 466 9.06 -21.91 -25.05
C GLN A 466 8.17 -23.12 -24.75
N THR A 467 7.32 -23.00 -23.73
CA THR A 467 6.32 -24.01 -23.39
C THR A 467 5.03 -23.81 -24.20
N THR A 468 4.02 -24.67 -23.99
CA THR A 468 2.71 -24.52 -24.65
C THR A 468 1.88 -23.36 -24.12
N LEU A 469 2.19 -22.83 -22.92
CA LEU A 469 1.60 -21.57 -22.46
C LEU A 469 2.35 -20.41 -23.12
N ASN A 470 1.84 -19.97 -24.27
CA ASN A 470 2.34 -18.84 -25.07
C ASN A 470 1.29 -17.71 -25.15
N ASN A 471 1.66 -16.56 -25.72
CA ASN A 471 0.76 -15.41 -25.92
C ASN A 471 0.06 -14.93 -24.65
N GLN A 472 0.79 -14.93 -23.54
CA GLN A 472 0.34 -14.53 -22.21
C GLN A 472 1.46 -13.75 -21.53
N SER A 473 1.15 -12.69 -20.80
CA SER A 473 2.12 -12.07 -19.90
C SER A 473 2.03 -12.75 -18.53
N ILE A 474 3.17 -13.24 -18.03
CA ILE A 474 3.24 -14.04 -16.80
C ILE A 474 3.91 -13.21 -15.70
N TYR A 475 3.15 -12.81 -14.69
CA TYR A 475 3.69 -12.01 -13.57
C TYR A 475 4.30 -12.84 -12.45
N SER A 476 3.90 -14.10 -12.34
CA SER A 476 4.29 -14.93 -11.20
C SER A 476 4.31 -16.41 -11.58
N LEU A 477 5.27 -17.12 -11.00
CA LEU A 477 5.37 -18.57 -11.07
C LEU A 477 5.52 -19.15 -9.66
N ALA A 478 4.91 -20.30 -9.40
CA ALA A 478 5.04 -21.02 -8.14
C ALA A 478 5.01 -22.54 -8.37
N VAL A 479 5.55 -23.31 -7.42
CA VAL A 479 5.67 -24.78 -7.52
C VAL A 479 5.15 -25.44 -6.26
N ILE A 480 4.36 -26.52 -6.43
CA ILE A 480 3.93 -27.44 -5.37
C ILE A 480 4.20 -28.87 -5.86
N GLY A 481 5.17 -29.56 -5.28
CA GLY A 481 5.63 -30.84 -5.81
C GLY A 481 6.10 -30.68 -7.26
N ASP A 482 5.53 -31.46 -8.18
CA ASP A 482 5.81 -31.37 -9.62
C ASP A 482 4.87 -30.39 -10.36
N ASN A 483 3.89 -29.82 -9.67
CA ASN A 483 2.91 -28.90 -10.26
C ASN A 483 3.48 -27.49 -10.34
N ILE A 484 3.33 -26.85 -11.50
CA ILE A 484 3.78 -25.49 -11.75
C ILE A 484 2.56 -24.62 -12.00
N PHE A 485 2.48 -23.51 -11.30
CA PHE A 485 1.41 -22.52 -11.41
C PHE A 485 1.95 -21.24 -12.05
N ALA A 486 1.19 -20.66 -12.97
CA ALA A 486 1.51 -19.40 -13.63
C ALA A 486 0.39 -18.38 -13.42
N GLY A 487 0.70 -17.28 -12.73
CA GLY A 487 -0.17 -16.13 -12.57
C GLY A 487 0.01 -15.16 -13.73
N THR A 488 -1.09 -14.76 -14.35
CA THR A 488 -1.09 -13.94 -15.58
C THR A 488 -1.60 -12.51 -15.35
N THR A 489 -1.37 -11.64 -16.33
CA THR A 489 -1.85 -10.24 -16.34
C THR A 489 -3.37 -10.13 -16.39
N SER A 490 -4.07 -11.06 -17.03
CA SER A 490 -5.51 -10.92 -17.31
C SER A 490 -6.34 -12.20 -17.21
N ASN A 491 -5.72 -13.38 -17.37
CA ASN A 491 -6.42 -14.65 -17.51
C ASN A 491 -6.39 -15.50 -16.25
N GLY A 492 -5.94 -14.95 -15.11
CA GLY A 492 -5.90 -15.66 -13.85
C GLY A 492 -4.72 -16.62 -13.73
N VAL A 493 -4.95 -17.80 -13.16
CA VAL A 493 -3.92 -18.82 -12.91
C VAL A 493 -4.00 -19.95 -13.93
N PHE A 494 -2.85 -20.41 -14.41
CA PHE A 494 -2.70 -21.67 -15.15
C PHE A 494 -1.90 -22.68 -14.33
N LEU A 495 -2.16 -23.96 -14.56
CA LEU A 495 -1.51 -25.10 -13.93
C LEU A 495 -0.90 -26.01 -15.00
N SER A 496 0.33 -26.45 -14.78
CA SER A 496 0.93 -27.59 -15.47
C SER A 496 1.28 -28.69 -14.48
N THR A 497 0.91 -29.93 -14.79
CA THR A 497 1.25 -31.14 -13.99
C THR A 497 2.29 -32.01 -14.70
N ASN A 498 2.89 -31.52 -15.78
CA ASN A 498 3.79 -32.29 -16.65
C ASN A 498 4.98 -31.46 -17.12
N ASN A 499 5.59 -30.70 -16.20
CA ASN A 499 6.79 -29.88 -16.44
C ASN A 499 6.63 -28.86 -17.60
N GLY A 500 5.46 -28.23 -17.69
CA GLY A 500 5.18 -27.20 -18.68
C GLY A 500 4.89 -27.72 -20.08
N VAL A 501 4.77 -29.04 -20.30
CA VAL A 501 4.39 -29.60 -21.60
C VAL A 501 2.97 -29.20 -21.97
N ASN A 502 2.03 -29.25 -21.02
CA ASN A 502 0.66 -28.76 -21.17
C ASN A 502 0.28 -27.86 -20.00
N TRP A 503 -0.60 -26.89 -20.27
CA TRP A 503 -1.15 -25.98 -19.27
C TRP A 503 -2.67 -25.94 -19.37
N ILE A 504 -3.32 -25.96 -18.21
CA ILE A 504 -4.77 -25.83 -18.08
C ILE A 504 -5.09 -24.64 -17.17
N GLN A 505 -6.25 -24.02 -17.36
CA GLN A 505 -6.67 -22.94 -16.49
C GLN A 505 -7.04 -23.47 -15.10
N SER A 506 -6.65 -22.75 -14.06
CA SER A 506 -6.65 -23.16 -12.67
C SER A 506 -7.62 -22.29 -11.89
N GLY A 507 -8.92 -22.62 -11.93
CA GLY A 507 -10.03 -22.14 -11.08
C GLY A 507 -10.28 -20.63 -10.95
N LEU A 508 -9.25 -19.86 -10.60
CA LEU A 508 -9.20 -18.41 -10.49
C LEU A 508 -9.04 -17.79 -11.89
N ASN A 509 -10.15 -17.54 -12.56
CA ASN A 509 -10.21 -17.01 -13.92
C ASN A 509 -10.41 -15.49 -13.94
N ASN A 510 -10.01 -14.82 -15.03
CA ASN A 510 -10.24 -13.39 -15.26
C ASN A 510 -9.66 -12.49 -14.15
N GLN A 511 -8.46 -12.84 -13.68
CA GLN A 511 -7.74 -12.08 -12.64
C GLN A 511 -6.37 -11.62 -13.15
N THR A 512 -5.95 -10.45 -12.69
CA THR A 512 -4.53 -10.06 -12.69
C THR A 512 -3.88 -10.66 -11.44
N VAL A 513 -3.09 -11.71 -11.61
CA VAL A 513 -2.43 -12.44 -10.53
C VAL A 513 -0.98 -11.99 -10.44
N ARG A 514 -0.72 -11.06 -9.51
CA ARG A 514 0.57 -10.36 -9.43
C ARG A 514 1.64 -11.17 -8.68
N CYS A 515 1.22 -12.00 -7.73
CA CYS A 515 2.11 -12.87 -6.97
C CYS A 515 1.42 -14.17 -6.58
N LEU A 516 2.22 -15.24 -6.52
CA LEU A 516 1.87 -16.57 -6.03
C LEU A 516 2.91 -16.98 -4.99
N THR A 517 2.44 -17.57 -3.90
CA THR A 517 3.29 -18.10 -2.83
C THR A 517 2.70 -19.40 -2.32
N THR A 518 3.55 -20.33 -1.88
CA THR A 518 3.11 -21.66 -1.44
C THR A 518 3.48 -21.90 0.02
N PHE A 519 2.69 -22.74 0.69
CA PHE A 519 2.96 -23.25 2.03
C PHE A 519 2.46 -24.70 2.13
N GLY A 520 3.39 -25.65 2.16
CA GLY A 520 3.03 -27.06 1.99
C GLY A 520 2.31 -27.28 0.65
N ASN A 521 1.07 -27.76 0.71
CA ASN A 521 0.22 -28.00 -0.47
C ASN A 521 -0.77 -26.84 -0.75
N ILE A 522 -0.66 -25.75 -0.01
CA ILE A 522 -1.52 -24.57 -0.14
C ILE A 522 -0.84 -23.58 -1.09
N ILE A 523 -1.62 -23.01 -2.01
CA ILE A 523 -1.18 -21.89 -2.84
C ILE A 523 -2.01 -20.65 -2.53
N PHE A 524 -1.34 -19.52 -2.39
CA PHE A 524 -1.93 -18.20 -2.23
C PHE A 524 -1.72 -17.38 -3.50
N ALA A 525 -2.72 -16.59 -3.87
CA ALA A 525 -2.67 -15.68 -5.00
C ALA A 525 -3.02 -14.26 -4.57
N GLY A 526 -2.10 -13.32 -4.83
CA GLY A 526 -2.33 -11.89 -4.67
C GLY A 526 -2.75 -11.28 -5.99
N THR A 527 -3.82 -10.48 -5.96
CA THR A 527 -4.42 -9.87 -7.15
C THR A 527 -4.42 -8.35 -7.07
N THR A 528 -4.45 -7.71 -8.23
CA THR A 528 -4.48 -6.24 -8.36
C THR A 528 -5.74 -5.75 -9.08
N ILE A 529 -6.76 -6.60 -9.20
CA ILE A 529 -8.09 -6.18 -9.62
C ILE A 529 -8.84 -5.63 -8.40
N LEU A 530 -9.60 -4.54 -8.61
CA LEU A 530 -10.43 -3.93 -7.58
C LEU A 530 -11.30 -4.99 -6.88
N ASN A 531 -11.30 -4.95 -5.55
CA ASN A 531 -12.09 -5.81 -4.66
C ASN A 531 -11.75 -7.31 -4.59
N ASN A 532 -10.66 -7.76 -5.21
CA ASN A 532 -10.32 -9.19 -5.25
C ASN A 532 -9.21 -9.60 -4.26
N GLY A 533 -8.24 -8.73 -3.97
CA GLY A 533 -7.28 -8.90 -2.88
C GLY A 533 -6.50 -10.22 -2.93
N ILE A 534 -6.65 -11.07 -1.91
CA ILE A 534 -5.95 -12.35 -1.76
C ILE A 534 -6.89 -13.56 -1.81
N PHE A 535 -6.45 -14.60 -2.51
CA PHE A 535 -7.10 -15.92 -2.59
C PHE A 535 -6.19 -17.03 -2.07
N LEU A 536 -6.81 -18.12 -1.63
CA LEU A 536 -6.15 -19.35 -1.21
C LEU A 536 -6.80 -20.55 -1.89
N SER A 537 -5.99 -21.52 -2.27
CA SER A 537 -6.41 -22.84 -2.76
C SER A 537 -5.69 -23.94 -1.97
N THR A 538 -6.44 -24.98 -1.59
CA THR A 538 -5.93 -26.19 -0.89
C THR A 538 -6.00 -27.45 -1.75
N ASN A 539 -6.45 -27.34 -3.01
CA ASN A 539 -6.73 -28.46 -3.90
C ASN A 539 -6.02 -28.31 -5.25
N ASN A 540 -4.74 -27.92 -5.22
CA ASN A 540 -3.92 -27.71 -6.41
C ASN A 540 -4.52 -26.72 -7.42
N GLY A 541 -5.20 -25.67 -6.95
CA GLY A 541 -5.72 -24.58 -7.78
C GLY A 541 -7.04 -24.89 -8.47
N ALA A 542 -7.66 -26.03 -8.18
CA ALA A 542 -8.96 -26.37 -8.76
C ALA A 542 -10.06 -25.38 -8.31
N THR A 543 -10.08 -25.00 -7.03
CA THR A 543 -10.98 -23.96 -6.50
C THR A 543 -10.24 -23.00 -5.58
N TRP A 544 -10.71 -21.75 -5.53
CA TRP A 544 -10.04 -20.64 -4.82
C TRP A 544 -11.02 -19.91 -3.92
N ILE A 545 -10.57 -19.63 -2.69
CA ILE A 545 -11.37 -18.99 -1.65
C ILE A 545 -10.76 -17.63 -1.35
N SER A 546 -11.56 -16.57 -1.42
CA SER A 546 -11.12 -15.23 -1.03
C SER A 546 -10.87 -15.13 0.47
N LYS A 547 -9.75 -14.54 0.88
CA LYS A 547 -9.34 -14.38 2.29
C LYS A 547 -9.19 -12.90 2.68
N ASN A 548 -10.13 -12.06 2.24
CA ASN A 548 -10.05 -10.59 2.37
C ASN A 548 -10.60 -10.03 3.70
N GLN A 549 -11.09 -10.87 4.61
CA GLN A 549 -11.70 -10.43 5.86
C GLN A 549 -10.68 -9.66 6.72
N GLY A 550 -11.01 -8.42 7.09
CA GLY A 550 -10.13 -7.52 7.84
C GLY A 550 -9.61 -6.30 7.10
N PHE A 551 -9.66 -6.31 5.77
CA PHE A 551 -9.32 -5.11 5.01
C PHE A 551 -10.45 -4.09 5.11
N ASN A 552 -10.12 -2.86 5.54
CA ASN A 552 -11.06 -1.74 5.48
C ASN A 552 -11.44 -1.39 4.04
N ILE A 553 -10.46 -1.49 3.14
CA ILE A 553 -10.60 -1.40 1.69
C ILE A 553 -9.72 -2.51 1.14
N ILE A 554 -10.29 -3.38 0.30
CA ILE A 554 -9.56 -4.51 -0.27
C ILE A 554 -8.42 -3.98 -1.15
N PRO A 555 -7.16 -4.21 -0.76
CA PRO A 555 -6.03 -3.60 -1.44
C PRO A 555 -5.58 -4.43 -2.64
N TRP A 556 -4.81 -3.81 -3.51
CA TRP A 556 -3.97 -4.53 -4.47
C TRP A 556 -2.81 -5.22 -3.74
N VAL A 557 -2.62 -6.51 -4.00
CA VAL A 557 -1.61 -7.35 -3.34
C VAL A 557 -0.46 -7.62 -4.31
N TYR A 558 0.71 -7.06 -4.03
CA TYR A 558 1.90 -7.13 -4.90
C TYR A 558 2.88 -8.22 -4.50
N SER A 559 2.97 -8.53 -3.21
CA SER A 559 3.83 -9.59 -2.68
C SER A 559 3.16 -10.29 -1.51
N ILE A 560 3.51 -11.57 -1.35
CA ILE A 560 3.09 -12.40 -0.22
C ILE A 560 4.36 -13.03 0.37
N LEU A 561 4.49 -12.99 1.69
CA LEU A 561 5.55 -13.67 2.43
C LEU A 561 4.94 -14.45 3.58
N ILE A 562 5.39 -15.69 3.76
CA ILE A 562 5.04 -16.50 4.93
C ILE A 562 6.29 -16.62 5.79
N ALA A 563 6.23 -16.07 7.00
CA ALA A 563 7.34 -16.04 7.94
C ALA A 563 6.82 -15.91 9.38
N ASN A 564 7.54 -16.48 10.34
CA ASN A 564 7.28 -16.30 11.77
C ASN A 564 5.83 -16.57 12.21
N ASN A 565 5.19 -17.59 11.62
CA ASN A 565 3.77 -17.96 11.81
C ASN A 565 2.75 -16.91 11.34
N TYR A 566 3.17 -15.95 10.53
CA TYR A 566 2.29 -14.99 9.87
C TYR A 566 2.37 -15.15 8.36
N ILE A 567 1.28 -14.74 7.71
CA ILE A 567 1.29 -14.33 6.32
C ILE A 567 1.33 -12.80 6.28
N PHE A 568 2.25 -12.25 5.52
CA PHE A 568 2.40 -10.83 5.23
C PHE A 568 2.02 -10.56 3.78
N VAL A 569 1.33 -9.46 3.54
CA VAL A 569 1.00 -8.98 2.20
C VAL A 569 1.55 -7.58 2.00
N GLY A 570 2.38 -7.41 0.97
CA GLY A 570 2.80 -6.09 0.49
C GLY A 570 1.72 -5.54 -0.43
N THR A 571 1.26 -4.33 -0.15
CA THR A 571 0.11 -3.73 -0.84
C THR A 571 0.44 -2.35 -1.41
N GLY A 572 -0.49 -1.78 -2.16
CA GLY A 572 -0.44 -0.37 -2.58
C GLY A 572 -0.64 0.66 -1.46
N ASN A 573 -0.81 0.25 -0.19
CA ASN A 573 -1.04 1.16 0.94
C ASN A 573 0.00 1.02 2.05
N SER A 574 0.36 -0.21 2.39
CA SER A 574 1.44 -0.57 3.33
C SER A 574 1.54 -2.11 3.38
N ILE A 575 1.95 -2.68 4.52
CA ILE A 575 1.94 -4.11 4.77
C ILE A 575 0.76 -4.46 5.69
N TYR A 576 0.13 -5.59 5.42
CA TYR A 576 -0.79 -6.21 6.36
C TYR A 576 -0.27 -7.57 6.75
N ARG A 577 -0.62 -8.02 7.95
CA ARG A 577 -0.33 -9.37 8.42
C ARG A 577 -1.58 -10.06 8.94
N ARG A 578 -1.56 -11.39 8.87
CA ARG A 578 -2.57 -12.27 9.48
C ARG A 578 -1.89 -13.52 10.02
N SER A 579 -2.45 -14.14 11.05
CA SER A 579 -1.94 -15.41 11.56
C SER A 579 -2.03 -16.48 10.48
N LEU A 580 -0.94 -17.24 10.29
CA LEU A 580 -0.89 -18.28 9.26
C LEU A 580 -1.88 -19.41 9.55
N GLN A 581 -1.92 -19.90 10.80
CA GLN A 581 -2.82 -20.97 11.22
C GLN A 581 -4.28 -20.62 10.96
N GLU A 582 -4.62 -19.38 11.24
CA GLU A 582 -5.97 -18.88 11.13
C GLU A 582 -6.41 -18.69 9.67
N ILE A 583 -5.53 -18.18 8.79
CA ILE A 583 -5.88 -18.03 7.38
C ILE A 583 -6.09 -19.40 6.69
N ILE A 584 -5.35 -20.43 7.13
CA ILE A 584 -5.49 -21.81 6.61
C ILE A 584 -6.59 -22.62 7.33
N GLY A 585 -7.25 -22.04 8.34
CA GLY A 585 -8.42 -22.65 8.98
C GLY A 585 -8.13 -23.63 10.13
N ILE A 586 -6.95 -23.56 10.74
CA ILE A 586 -6.65 -24.27 12.00
C ILE A 586 -6.64 -23.26 13.14
N LYS A 587 -7.36 -23.59 14.19
CA LYS A 587 -7.53 -22.75 15.37
C LYS A 587 -7.00 -23.50 16.58
N GLN A 588 -5.98 -22.97 17.23
CA GLN A 588 -5.60 -23.44 18.55
C GLN A 588 -6.64 -22.92 19.56
N ILE A 589 -7.42 -23.83 20.13
CA ILE A 589 -8.52 -23.50 21.05
C ILE A 589 -8.10 -23.61 22.53
N SER A 590 -6.92 -24.19 22.81
CA SER A 590 -6.35 -24.27 24.15
C SER A 590 -4.83 -24.44 24.10
N GLU A 591 -4.12 -23.72 24.97
CA GLU A 591 -2.68 -23.89 25.24
C GLU A 591 -2.41 -24.92 26.34
N ASN A 592 -3.44 -25.49 26.99
CA ASN A 592 -3.24 -26.53 27.98
C ASN A 592 -2.56 -27.72 27.31
N ILE A 593 -1.42 -28.13 27.89
CA ILE A 593 -0.65 -29.28 27.44
C ILE A 593 -1.52 -30.51 27.65
N ALA A 594 -2.04 -31.06 26.55
CA ALA A 594 -2.76 -32.32 26.60
C ALA A 594 -1.83 -33.43 27.10
N SER A 595 -2.33 -34.40 27.85
CA SER A 595 -1.52 -35.51 28.35
C SER A 595 -1.18 -36.54 27.26
N SER A 596 -1.90 -36.53 26.13
CA SER A 596 -1.78 -37.50 25.05
C SER A 596 -2.20 -36.93 23.70
N PHE A 597 -1.84 -37.62 22.61
CA PHE A 597 -2.38 -37.35 21.29
C PHE A 597 -3.83 -37.85 21.22
N SER A 598 -4.73 -37.09 20.58
CA SER A 598 -6.10 -37.55 20.32
C SER A 598 -6.67 -36.96 19.04
N LEU A 599 -7.46 -37.74 18.29
CA LEU A 599 -8.29 -37.27 17.19
C LEU A 599 -9.77 -37.48 17.52
N SER A 600 -10.51 -36.38 17.62
CA SER A 600 -11.95 -36.41 17.94
C SER A 600 -12.79 -36.78 16.73
N GLN A 601 -14.00 -37.29 16.99
CA GLN A 601 -15.01 -37.44 15.96
C GLN A 601 -15.42 -36.06 15.43
N ASN A 602 -15.53 -35.91 14.11
CA ASN A 602 -15.96 -34.66 13.48
C ASN A 602 -17.40 -34.33 13.88
N TYR A 603 -17.72 -33.05 14.01
CA TYR A 603 -19.08 -32.60 14.32
C TYR A 603 -19.50 -31.43 13.43
N PRO A 604 -20.71 -31.45 12.84
CA PRO A 604 -21.66 -32.57 12.85
C PRO A 604 -21.15 -33.81 12.07
N ASN A 605 -21.71 -35.00 12.33
CA ASN A 605 -21.50 -36.20 11.51
C ASN A 605 -22.77 -37.08 11.57
N PRO A 606 -23.54 -37.24 10.47
CA PRO A 606 -23.31 -36.68 9.13
C PRO A 606 -23.32 -35.15 9.07
N PHE A 607 -22.70 -34.56 8.05
CA PHE A 607 -22.57 -33.10 7.89
C PHE A 607 -23.01 -32.60 6.51
N ASN A 608 -23.38 -31.32 6.40
CA ASN A 608 -23.77 -30.66 5.13
C ASN A 608 -23.43 -29.15 5.13
N PRO A 609 -22.57 -28.68 4.21
CA PRO A 609 -21.37 -29.35 3.72
C PRO A 609 -20.18 -29.09 4.67
N LYS A 610 -20.40 -28.48 5.83
CA LYS A 610 -19.33 -28.07 6.77
C LYS A 610 -19.28 -28.93 8.02
N THR A 611 -18.08 -29.28 8.46
CA THR A 611 -17.82 -29.97 9.73
C THR A 611 -16.56 -29.43 10.40
N ILE A 612 -16.46 -29.66 11.69
CA ILE A 612 -15.29 -29.35 12.51
C ILE A 612 -14.58 -30.64 12.91
N ILE A 613 -13.25 -30.67 12.85
CA ILE A 613 -12.39 -31.76 13.32
C ILE A 613 -11.50 -31.24 14.44
N ASN A 614 -11.56 -31.89 15.62
CA ASN A 614 -10.74 -31.53 16.77
C ASN A 614 -9.63 -32.56 17.02
N PHE A 615 -8.43 -32.09 17.38
CA PHE A 615 -7.33 -32.96 17.79
C PHE A 615 -6.43 -32.32 18.85
N GLN A 616 -5.64 -33.13 19.54
CA GLN A 616 -4.75 -32.68 20.61
C GLN A 616 -3.32 -33.16 20.41
N LEU A 617 -2.37 -32.31 20.80
CA LEU A 617 -0.94 -32.57 20.76
C LEU A 617 -0.33 -32.35 22.16
N PRO A 618 0.32 -33.36 22.75
CA PRO A 618 0.99 -33.22 24.06
C PRO A 618 2.35 -32.54 23.96
N MET A 619 2.93 -32.48 22.77
CA MET A 619 4.24 -31.90 22.50
C MET A 619 4.31 -31.35 21.08
N SER A 620 5.24 -30.43 20.82
CA SER A 620 5.47 -29.92 19.47
C SER A 620 5.75 -31.06 18.50
N ASN A 621 5.01 -31.13 17.39
CA ASN A 621 5.15 -32.20 16.40
C ASN A 621 4.82 -31.70 14.99
N TYR A 622 5.35 -32.38 13.98
CA TYR A 622 4.91 -32.19 12.60
C TYR A 622 3.64 -33.00 12.38
N VAL A 623 2.55 -32.32 12.02
CA VAL A 623 1.20 -32.87 11.97
C VAL A 623 0.69 -32.86 10.54
N LYS A 624 0.17 -34.02 10.11
CA LYS A 624 -0.62 -34.18 8.90
C LYS A 624 -2.05 -34.56 9.27
N LEU A 625 -3.04 -33.81 8.81
CA LEU A 625 -4.45 -34.18 8.87
C LEU A 625 -4.97 -34.27 7.44
N ILE A 626 -5.22 -35.49 6.97
CA ILE A 626 -5.53 -35.77 5.57
C ILE A 626 -6.92 -36.42 5.49
N VAL A 627 -7.71 -36.01 4.50
CA VAL A 627 -9.01 -36.60 4.14
C VAL A 627 -8.82 -37.54 2.96
N TYR A 628 -9.42 -38.73 3.06
CA TYR A 628 -9.41 -39.80 2.07
C TYR A 628 -10.84 -40.15 1.66
N ASP A 629 -11.03 -40.57 0.41
CA ASP A 629 -12.28 -41.20 -0.03
C ASP A 629 -12.30 -42.70 0.30
N VAL A 630 -13.42 -43.38 -0.01
CA VAL A 630 -13.60 -44.82 0.28
C VAL A 630 -12.60 -45.74 -0.42
N THR A 631 -11.89 -45.26 -1.45
CA THR A 631 -10.87 -46.04 -2.16
C THR A 631 -9.48 -45.87 -1.54
N GLY A 632 -9.34 -45.02 -0.52
CA GLY A 632 -8.07 -44.69 0.11
C GLY A 632 -7.26 -43.64 -0.66
N ARG A 633 -7.85 -42.97 -1.65
CA ARG A 633 -7.22 -41.86 -2.36
C ARG A 633 -7.29 -40.60 -1.49
N GLU A 634 -6.18 -39.87 -1.41
CA GLU A 634 -6.11 -38.55 -0.75
C GLU A 634 -6.98 -37.55 -1.49
N VAL A 635 -7.95 -36.98 -0.78
CA VAL A 635 -8.93 -36.02 -1.30
C VAL A 635 -8.49 -34.59 -1.01
N THR A 636 -8.02 -34.33 0.20
CA THR A 636 -7.48 -33.03 0.60
C THR A 636 -6.65 -33.18 1.87
N THR A 637 -5.69 -32.28 2.06
CA THR A 637 -4.87 -32.21 3.29
C THR A 637 -5.24 -30.94 4.03
N LEU A 638 -5.82 -31.09 5.22
CA LEU A 638 -6.30 -29.99 6.05
C LEU A 638 -5.20 -29.39 6.93
N VAL A 639 -4.22 -30.19 7.34
CA VAL A 639 -3.06 -29.77 8.14
C VAL A 639 -1.82 -30.45 7.60
N ASN A 640 -0.70 -29.72 7.45
CA ASN A 640 0.60 -30.27 7.05
C ASN A 640 1.76 -29.37 7.52
N GLU A 641 1.91 -29.19 8.83
CA GLU A 641 2.88 -28.26 9.41
C GLU A 641 3.35 -28.66 10.81
N GLN A 642 4.34 -27.93 11.34
CA GLN A 642 4.79 -28.07 12.71
C GLN A 642 3.87 -27.30 13.66
N LEU A 643 3.21 -27.99 14.57
CA LEU A 643 2.33 -27.40 15.59
C LEU A 643 2.95 -27.49 16.99
N LYS A 644 2.56 -26.56 17.87
CA LYS A 644 2.95 -26.51 19.29
C LYS A 644 2.07 -27.49 20.12
N PRO A 645 2.37 -27.73 21.41
CA PRO A 645 1.45 -28.45 22.27
C PRO A 645 0.14 -27.67 22.42
N GLY A 646 -0.99 -28.37 22.40
CA GLY A 646 -2.31 -27.74 22.54
C GLY A 646 -3.46 -28.55 21.95
N THR A 647 -4.65 -27.95 22.01
CA THR A 647 -5.86 -28.47 21.35
C THR A 647 -6.17 -27.62 20.13
N TYR A 648 -6.46 -28.30 19.03
CA TYR A 648 -6.67 -27.71 17.71
C TYR A 648 -8.05 -28.06 17.16
N GLU A 649 -8.62 -27.10 16.46
CA GLU A 649 -9.89 -27.18 15.75
C GLU A 649 -9.62 -26.87 14.26
N VAL A 650 -10.15 -27.68 13.36
CA VAL A 650 -9.99 -27.53 11.91
C VAL A 650 -11.35 -27.59 11.24
N ASP A 651 -11.67 -26.56 10.46
CA ASP A 651 -12.86 -26.52 9.64
C ASP A 651 -12.64 -27.25 8.32
N TRP A 652 -13.59 -28.10 7.92
CA TRP A 652 -13.65 -28.65 6.57
C TRP A 652 -14.97 -28.27 5.91
N ASP A 653 -14.88 -27.49 4.83
CA ASP A 653 -15.98 -27.21 3.91
C ASP A 653 -15.89 -28.17 2.71
N ALA A 654 -16.82 -29.12 2.66
CA ALA A 654 -16.85 -30.14 1.63
C ALA A 654 -17.83 -29.81 0.48
N SER A 655 -18.14 -28.53 0.26
CA SER A 655 -19.11 -28.09 -0.77
C SER A 655 -18.78 -28.60 -2.18
N ASP A 656 -17.50 -28.77 -2.49
CA ASP A 656 -17.02 -29.22 -3.82
C ASP A 656 -16.94 -30.75 -3.96
N TYR A 657 -17.29 -31.51 -2.93
CA TYR A 657 -17.16 -32.97 -2.92
C TYR A 657 -18.53 -33.68 -2.99
N PRO A 658 -18.63 -34.86 -3.64
CA PRO A 658 -19.89 -35.59 -3.71
C PRO A 658 -20.32 -36.13 -2.34
N SER A 659 -21.62 -36.30 -2.12
CA SER A 659 -22.11 -36.98 -0.91
C SER A 659 -21.53 -38.40 -0.82
N GLY A 660 -21.16 -38.83 0.39
CA GLY A 660 -20.50 -40.12 0.57
C GLY A 660 -19.77 -40.24 1.89
N VAL A 661 -19.11 -41.39 2.04
CA VAL A 661 -18.27 -41.70 3.19
C VAL A 661 -16.84 -41.23 2.91
N TYR A 662 -16.26 -40.55 3.89
CA TYR A 662 -14.87 -40.12 3.88
C TYR A 662 -14.17 -40.59 5.15
N PHE A 663 -12.85 -40.63 5.11
CA PHE A 663 -12.01 -40.89 6.27
C PHE A 663 -11.06 -39.73 6.47
N TYR A 664 -10.80 -39.35 7.71
CA TYR A 664 -9.75 -38.38 8.01
C TYR A 664 -8.75 -38.98 8.98
N LYS A 665 -7.47 -38.74 8.71
CA LYS A 665 -6.37 -39.34 9.44
C LYS A 665 -5.44 -38.25 9.97
N LEU A 666 -5.25 -38.25 11.28
CA LEU A 666 -4.19 -37.51 11.93
C LEU A 666 -2.93 -38.36 11.93
N GLN A 667 -1.81 -37.80 11.52
CA GLN A 667 -0.54 -38.47 11.46
C GLN A 667 0.56 -37.54 11.94
N THR A 668 1.38 -38.04 12.86
CA THR A 668 2.63 -37.42 13.32
C THR A 668 3.74 -38.45 13.19
N LYS A 669 4.96 -38.12 13.62
CA LYS A 669 6.08 -39.07 13.63
C LYS A 669 5.81 -40.32 14.48
N SER A 670 5.06 -40.18 15.56
CA SER A 670 4.86 -41.23 16.59
C SER A 670 3.40 -41.60 16.83
N PHE A 671 2.45 -40.96 16.16
CA PHE A 671 1.03 -41.18 16.35
C PHE A 671 0.29 -41.21 15.02
N SER A 672 -0.67 -42.12 14.89
CA SER A 672 -1.64 -42.04 13.80
C SER A 672 -3.00 -42.57 14.22
N GLU A 673 -4.04 -41.81 13.93
CA GLU A 673 -5.43 -42.18 14.19
C GLU A 673 -6.30 -41.80 13.00
N THR A 674 -7.27 -42.65 12.66
CA THR A 674 -8.21 -42.43 11.55
C THR A 674 -9.65 -42.50 12.06
N LYS A 675 -10.50 -41.62 11.56
CA LYS A 675 -11.94 -41.57 11.87
C LYS A 675 -12.74 -41.49 10.58
N ARG A 676 -14.01 -41.91 10.65
CA ARG A 676 -14.96 -41.93 9.53
C ARG A 676 -15.91 -40.75 9.63
N MET A 677 -16.24 -40.12 8.50
CA MET A 677 -17.23 -39.05 8.39
C MET A 677 -18.16 -39.26 7.19
N ILE A 678 -19.36 -38.68 7.23
CA ILE A 678 -20.41 -38.85 6.22
C ILE A 678 -20.88 -37.48 5.75
N LEU A 679 -20.64 -37.17 4.47
CA LEU A 679 -21.16 -35.97 3.81
C LEU A 679 -22.52 -36.26 3.19
N ILE A 680 -23.54 -35.47 3.54
CA ILE A 680 -24.87 -35.51 2.95
C ILE A 680 -25.14 -34.15 2.32
N LYS A 681 -25.54 -34.10 1.05
CA LYS A 681 -25.95 -32.86 0.39
C LYS A 681 -27.46 -32.75 0.34
#